data_AF-I6U638-F1
#
_entry.id   AF-I6U638-F1
#
_cell.length_a   1.000
_cell.length_b   1.000
_cell.length_c   1.000
_cell.angle_alpha   90.00
_cell.angle_beta   90.00
_cell.angle_gamma   90.00
#
_symmetry.space_group_name_H-M   'P 1'
#
loop_
_entity.id
_entity.type
_entity.pdbx_description
1 polymer ?
#
loop_
_entity_poly.entity_id
_entity_poly.type
_entity_poly.pdbx_seq_one_letter_code
_entity_poly.pdbx_strand_id
1 'polypeptide(L)'
;MVKDVEKWGNWITEQLKNDPEIRELYDDDVAVYIGTWEVKCPHCGRWTPAVGNFWLARVKDEKSYKRLAYMKVEPNGEVRIIDLNEIFADVSRAKVSTERGEIVLEGKGYVEKVKKAIESGKIKEEDVKIEGSKVVFRVPKPNIEARKSQLVCLSCGNVIKYVDEDGNHYIEKPRGRDVDFYVKFALKKYHEGDERFARQRLLVKVKVKNKDLIFEPATREDNEKLWKAKEKVREMLEKGDPDVPSEKVAYYQLQPPANFPTLLHGMDTWDKYFNPRQLLTLIKIVRLIRETGKRIEEEKLKEGWSEEKAFEYAEAVATYLSMAMLRYMDFNSVTNHWTISWLFPNQTLASRGITMNWNWCDVYFNVDMTGTFKRFLRSQIRALNYLTSALSSSQRTLADFTENSVKVLQGDATSLNLGEKFDVIVTDPPYADDVPYTELSDFYYVWLKRALSDVENGKLVPRFHKEAFFKRIGPKWVEIKTQWQEFAKKEVSTNPGRFMEDGNKKEKAVRHFENLFSQAFISMREHLKDDGILVTYYAHTDLESWITLIEAGWRKAKLQITRAFPLGTESSQRVTARGKMALDTSVVVVWRKKNEEKEVWASDLEEILTEVGVKSAKEFLSYGHHGLDLLYGVMASVLSEVTKYKAVKSPKGELSVREILERYVYPATINGIVGAIAEDVKAEMLSREGIFYTAYKVLFGNAKVSPNDIILLTLATAVDSSSLLKLEILKKVNGELTLYSPDLLGKKALDTRELQKFIKERDAEKYRNAIDVLHVLEHASLLGASRVKEIKEELKKNHPTEVEEAIAIARLVASYYKNVYSIALGIKDEREIMKRLEKDGLYEVILMDRLIKAVRGEML
;
A
#
# COMPACT_ATOMS: atom_id res chain seq x y z
N MET A 1 -20.12 13.32 -26.70
CA MET A 1 -19.33 12.37 -25.89
C MET A 1 -20.09 11.90 -24.65
N VAL A 2 -20.28 12.72 -23.61
CA VAL A 2 -20.97 12.31 -22.35
C VAL A 2 -22.31 11.60 -22.62
N LYS A 3 -23.19 12.23 -23.42
CA LYS A 3 -24.51 11.67 -23.77
C LYS A 3 -24.42 10.35 -24.53
N ASP A 4 -23.40 10.15 -25.36
CA ASP A 4 -23.23 8.92 -26.13
C ASP A 4 -22.68 7.79 -25.25
N VAL A 5 -21.72 8.08 -24.36
CA VAL A 5 -21.26 7.10 -23.36
C VAL A 5 -22.43 6.67 -22.46
N GLU A 6 -23.31 7.60 -22.09
CA GLU A 6 -24.54 7.27 -21.34
C GLU A 6 -25.54 6.46 -22.17
N LYS A 7 -25.88 6.91 -23.39
CA LYS A 7 -26.79 6.20 -24.32
C LYS A 7 -26.32 4.76 -24.54
N TRP A 8 -25.07 4.58 -24.92
CA TRP A 8 -24.53 3.27 -25.27
C TRP A 8 -24.25 2.40 -24.04
N GLY A 9 -23.84 2.99 -22.91
CA GLY A 9 -23.75 2.26 -21.65
C GLY A 9 -25.10 1.71 -21.19
N ASN A 10 -26.17 2.50 -21.33
CA ASN A 10 -27.54 2.06 -21.07
C ASN A 10 -27.97 0.98 -22.07
N TRP A 11 -27.65 1.15 -23.36
CA TRP A 11 -27.93 0.15 -24.39
C TRP A 11 -27.28 -1.20 -24.07
N ILE A 12 -25.98 -1.24 -23.72
CA ILE A 12 -25.28 -2.46 -23.30
C ILE A 12 -26.00 -3.11 -22.10
N THR A 13 -26.36 -2.30 -21.10
CA THR A 13 -27.06 -2.80 -19.91
C THR A 13 -28.40 -3.42 -20.26
N GLU A 14 -29.19 -2.82 -21.16
CA GLU A 14 -30.46 -3.38 -21.61
C GLU A 14 -30.29 -4.60 -22.51
N GLN A 15 -29.26 -4.66 -23.36
CA GLN A 15 -28.95 -5.88 -24.13
C GLN A 15 -28.60 -7.04 -23.20
N LEU A 16 -27.77 -6.81 -22.16
CA LEU A 16 -27.41 -7.86 -21.19
C LEU A 16 -28.60 -8.36 -20.38
N LYS A 17 -29.54 -7.48 -20.00
CA LYS A 17 -30.77 -7.89 -19.29
C LYS A 17 -31.68 -8.76 -20.16
N ASN A 18 -31.69 -8.49 -21.46
CA ASN A 18 -32.50 -9.21 -22.43
C ASN A 18 -31.79 -10.44 -23.03
N ASP A 19 -30.48 -10.61 -22.79
CA ASP A 19 -29.74 -11.79 -23.21
C ASP A 19 -30.31 -13.04 -22.50
N PRO A 20 -30.85 -14.02 -23.24
CA PRO A 20 -31.48 -15.20 -22.65
C PRO A 20 -30.54 -16.00 -21.75
N GLU A 21 -29.25 -16.03 -22.06
CA GLU A 21 -28.26 -16.75 -21.29
C GLU A 21 -27.95 -16.03 -19.98
N ILE A 22 -27.89 -14.71 -19.97
CA ILE A 22 -27.63 -13.92 -18.75
C ILE A 22 -28.84 -13.90 -17.83
N ARG A 23 -30.05 -13.75 -18.39
CA ARG A 23 -31.30 -13.73 -17.63
C ARG A 23 -31.55 -15.03 -16.84
N GLU A 24 -31.08 -16.15 -17.36
CA GLU A 24 -31.17 -17.45 -16.66
C GLU A 24 -30.21 -17.54 -15.46
N LEU A 25 -29.17 -16.71 -15.41
CA LEU A 25 -28.07 -16.83 -14.46
C LEU A 25 -28.19 -15.93 -13.24
N TYR A 26 -28.91 -14.80 -13.32
CA TYR A 26 -29.03 -13.83 -12.24
C TYR A 26 -30.48 -13.54 -11.91
N ASP A 27 -30.77 -13.36 -10.62
CA ASP A 27 -32.07 -12.87 -10.16
C ASP A 27 -32.04 -11.33 -10.10
N ASP A 28 -33.08 -10.69 -10.64
CA ASP A 28 -33.13 -9.22 -10.77
C ASP A 28 -33.13 -8.47 -9.44
N ASP A 29 -33.55 -9.12 -8.34
CA ASP A 29 -33.58 -8.54 -6.99
C ASP A 29 -32.28 -8.77 -6.20
N VAL A 30 -31.32 -9.53 -6.75
CA VAL A 30 -30.04 -9.85 -6.10
C VAL A 30 -28.92 -8.99 -6.67
N ALA A 31 -28.23 -8.25 -5.79
CA ALA A 31 -27.11 -7.41 -6.16
C ALA A 31 -25.77 -8.15 -6.15
N VAL A 32 -25.58 -9.08 -5.20
CA VAL A 32 -24.35 -9.86 -5.04
C VAL A 32 -24.68 -11.26 -4.57
N TYR A 33 -23.98 -12.25 -5.12
CA TYR A 33 -23.88 -13.56 -4.52
C TYR A 33 -22.50 -13.71 -3.86
N ILE A 34 -22.44 -14.05 -2.58
CA ILE A 34 -21.19 -14.39 -1.90
C ILE A 34 -20.97 -15.89 -2.08
N GLY A 35 -19.83 -16.25 -2.67
CA GLY A 35 -19.45 -17.63 -2.96
C GLY A 35 -18.14 -18.05 -2.33
N THR A 36 -17.78 -19.31 -2.56
CA THR A 36 -16.60 -19.98 -2.03
C THR A 36 -16.17 -21.13 -2.95
N TRP A 37 -14.99 -21.66 -2.71
CA TRP A 37 -14.63 -23.02 -3.11
C TRP A 37 -15.19 -24.04 -2.12
N GLU A 38 -15.65 -25.19 -2.61
CA GLU A 38 -15.87 -26.42 -1.84
C GLU A 38 -14.83 -27.45 -2.22
N VAL A 39 -14.39 -28.24 -1.24
CA VAL A 39 -13.55 -29.42 -1.47
C VAL A 39 -14.24 -30.67 -0.97
N LYS A 40 -13.93 -31.81 -1.59
CA LYS A 40 -14.41 -33.12 -1.16
C LYS A 40 -13.64 -33.54 0.08
N CYS A 41 -14.33 -33.81 1.18
CA CYS A 41 -13.67 -34.24 2.41
C CYS A 41 -13.14 -35.68 2.26
N PRO A 42 -11.84 -35.93 2.43
CA PRO A 42 -11.28 -37.28 2.31
C PRO A 42 -11.74 -38.23 3.43
N HIS A 43 -12.23 -37.69 4.56
CA HIS A 43 -12.66 -38.49 5.71
C HIS A 43 -14.11 -38.99 5.62
N CYS A 44 -15.03 -38.15 5.12
CA CYS A 44 -16.45 -38.47 5.11
C CYS A 44 -17.11 -38.41 3.72
N GLY A 45 -16.34 -38.09 2.67
CA GLY A 45 -16.83 -38.00 1.30
C GLY A 45 -17.84 -36.87 1.05
N ARG A 46 -18.16 -36.01 2.03
CA ARG A 46 -19.07 -34.87 1.85
C ARG A 46 -18.32 -33.64 1.33
N TRP A 47 -19.03 -32.77 0.63
CA TRP A 47 -18.51 -31.47 0.22
C TRP A 47 -18.47 -30.53 1.42
N THR A 48 -17.35 -29.83 1.61
CA THR A 48 -17.22 -28.81 2.64
C THR A 48 -16.78 -27.49 2.03
N PRO A 49 -17.48 -26.37 2.30
CA PRO A 49 -17.03 -25.06 1.85
C PRO A 49 -15.80 -24.61 2.64
N ALA A 50 -14.88 -23.93 1.94
CA ALA A 50 -13.71 -23.31 2.52
C ALA A 50 -14.03 -21.84 2.88
N VAL A 51 -14.59 -21.60 4.06
CA VAL A 51 -15.05 -20.28 4.51
C VAL A 51 -13.96 -19.57 5.32
N GLY A 52 -13.43 -18.48 4.78
CA GLY A 52 -12.45 -17.63 5.45
C GLY A 52 -13.05 -16.58 6.38
N ASN A 53 -14.34 -16.25 6.21
CA ASN A 53 -15.06 -15.28 7.02
C ASN A 53 -16.56 -15.61 7.06
N PHE A 54 -17.11 -15.78 8.26
CA PHE A 54 -18.54 -16.03 8.48
C PHE A 54 -19.36 -14.76 8.69
N TRP A 55 -18.72 -13.61 8.87
CA TRP A 55 -19.43 -12.34 9.01
C TRP A 55 -19.98 -11.87 7.67
N LEU A 56 -21.22 -11.41 7.67
CA LEU A 56 -21.88 -10.73 6.55
C LEU A 56 -21.96 -9.22 6.80
N ALA A 57 -22.12 -8.80 8.05
CA ALA A 57 -22.06 -7.41 8.45
C ALA A 57 -21.46 -7.26 9.85
N ARG A 58 -20.52 -6.33 9.99
CA ARG A 58 -19.96 -5.89 11.27
C ARG A 58 -19.62 -4.41 11.19
N VAL A 59 -20.67 -3.60 11.10
CA VAL A 59 -20.58 -2.15 10.91
C VAL A 59 -20.60 -1.47 12.27
N LYS A 60 -19.60 -0.61 12.52
CA LYS A 60 -19.43 0.12 13.79
C LYS A 60 -19.17 1.60 13.49
N ASP A 61 -19.77 2.49 14.28
CA ASP A 61 -19.37 3.89 14.37
C ASP A 61 -18.29 4.08 15.47
N GLU A 62 -17.97 5.32 15.85
CA GLU A 62 -16.94 5.59 16.86
C GLU A 62 -17.19 4.87 18.20
N LYS A 63 -18.46 4.62 18.58
CA LYS A 63 -18.82 4.15 19.94
C LYS A 63 -19.68 2.90 19.97
N SER A 64 -20.35 2.53 18.87
CA SER A 64 -21.46 1.55 18.86
C SER A 64 -21.56 0.77 17.55
N TYR A 65 -22.08 -0.46 17.63
CA TYR A 65 -22.39 -1.25 16.43
C TYR A 65 -23.72 -0.83 15.80
N LYS A 66 -23.75 -0.73 14.47
CA LYS A 66 -24.97 -0.42 13.71
C LYS A 66 -25.56 -1.65 13.02
N ARG A 67 -24.71 -2.56 12.55
CA ARG A 67 -25.14 -3.75 11.81
C ARG A 67 -24.33 -4.97 12.24
N LEU A 68 -25.02 -6.04 12.61
CA LEU A 68 -24.41 -7.32 12.98
C LEU A 68 -25.18 -8.47 12.31
N ALA A 69 -24.55 -9.11 11.32
CA ALA A 69 -25.10 -10.28 10.65
C ALA A 69 -23.98 -11.27 10.31
N TYR A 70 -24.25 -12.56 10.41
CA TYR A 70 -23.31 -13.62 10.07
C TYR A 70 -24.04 -14.85 9.54
N MET A 71 -23.33 -15.70 8.81
CA MET A 71 -23.85 -16.98 8.36
C MET A 71 -23.36 -18.14 9.23
N LYS A 72 -24.10 -19.25 9.17
CA LYS A 72 -23.68 -20.57 9.64
C LYS A 72 -23.83 -21.55 8.47
N VAL A 73 -22.97 -22.57 8.44
CA VAL A 73 -23.11 -23.70 7.53
C VAL A 73 -23.39 -24.93 8.40
N GLU A 74 -24.54 -25.55 8.17
CA GLU A 74 -24.99 -26.75 8.88
C GLU A 74 -24.24 -28.00 8.37
N PRO A 75 -24.19 -29.12 9.13
CA PRO A 75 -23.44 -30.31 8.71
C PRO A 75 -23.90 -30.95 7.39
N ASN A 76 -25.16 -30.71 7.00
CA ASN A 76 -25.72 -31.11 5.69
C ASN A 76 -25.31 -30.15 4.55
N GLY A 77 -24.59 -29.07 4.87
CA GLY A 77 -24.13 -28.05 3.94
C GLY A 77 -25.12 -26.90 3.73
N GLU A 78 -26.27 -26.87 4.40
CA GLU A 78 -27.23 -25.76 4.29
C GLU A 78 -26.69 -24.50 4.96
N VAL A 79 -26.94 -23.36 4.33
CA VAL A 79 -26.53 -22.05 4.87
C VAL A 79 -27.72 -21.45 5.62
N ARG A 80 -27.47 -20.97 6.84
CA ARG A 80 -28.41 -20.16 7.61
C ARG A 80 -27.82 -18.80 7.91
N ILE A 81 -28.68 -17.80 8.01
CA ILE A 81 -28.28 -16.42 8.27
C ILE A 81 -28.84 -16.00 9.62
N ILE A 82 -27.98 -15.40 10.44
CA ILE A 82 -28.35 -14.82 11.71
C ILE A 82 -28.11 -13.32 11.61
N ASP A 83 -29.21 -12.59 11.51
CA ASP A 83 -29.24 -11.15 11.44
C ASP A 83 -29.76 -10.57 12.76
N LEU A 84 -28.85 -9.99 13.55
CA LEU A 84 -29.22 -9.47 14.88
C LEU A 84 -30.04 -8.19 14.80
N ASN A 85 -30.00 -7.43 13.70
CA ASN A 85 -30.86 -6.26 13.56
C ASN A 85 -32.30 -6.68 13.27
N GLU A 86 -32.54 -7.79 12.57
CA GLU A 86 -33.89 -8.31 12.39
C GLU A 86 -34.52 -8.84 13.70
N ILE A 87 -33.68 -9.26 14.66
CA ILE A 87 -34.12 -9.74 15.97
C ILE A 87 -34.31 -8.56 16.94
N PHE A 88 -33.36 -7.62 16.98
CA PHE A 88 -33.30 -6.62 18.04
C PHE A 88 -33.68 -5.21 17.61
N ALA A 89 -33.69 -4.90 16.31
CA ALA A 89 -33.66 -3.56 15.72
C ALA A 89 -32.41 -2.74 16.09
N ASP A 90 -32.07 -2.66 17.37
CA ASP A 90 -30.91 -1.93 17.89
C ASP A 90 -29.85 -2.88 18.49
N VAL A 91 -28.64 -2.81 17.91
CA VAL A 91 -27.45 -3.56 18.32
C VAL A 91 -26.35 -2.64 18.88
N SER A 92 -26.63 -1.38 19.15
CA SER A 92 -25.66 -0.38 19.62
C SER A 92 -24.95 -0.77 20.92
N ARG A 93 -25.64 -1.52 21.79
CA ARG A 93 -25.14 -2.01 23.08
C ARG A 93 -24.39 -3.34 23.00
N ALA A 94 -24.23 -3.92 21.81
CA ALA A 94 -23.54 -5.19 21.64
C ALA A 94 -22.05 -5.06 22.00
N LYS A 95 -21.56 -5.98 22.84
CA LYS A 95 -20.13 -6.17 23.09
C LYS A 95 -19.63 -7.33 22.22
N VAL A 96 -18.79 -7.02 21.24
CA VAL A 96 -18.28 -8.01 20.27
C VAL A 96 -16.82 -8.34 20.58
N SER A 97 -16.52 -9.61 20.82
CA SER A 97 -15.18 -10.14 21.04
C SER A 97 -14.78 -11.03 19.86
N THR A 98 -13.99 -10.51 18.94
CA THR A 98 -13.62 -11.22 17.70
C THR A 98 -12.72 -12.44 17.93
N GLU A 99 -11.88 -12.41 18.97
CA GLU A 99 -11.00 -13.52 19.35
C GLU A 99 -11.80 -14.75 19.84
N ARG A 100 -12.78 -14.48 20.71
CA ARG A 100 -13.71 -15.49 21.22
C ARG A 100 -14.83 -15.84 20.23
N GLY A 101 -15.08 -14.98 19.24
CA GLY A 101 -16.20 -15.09 18.32
C GLY A 101 -17.55 -14.87 19.01
N GLU A 102 -17.62 -14.00 20.02
CA GLU A 102 -18.81 -13.83 20.86
C GLU A 102 -19.41 -12.43 20.70
N ILE A 103 -20.74 -12.37 20.67
CA ILE A 103 -21.54 -11.14 20.71
C ILE A 103 -22.39 -11.22 21.98
N VAL A 104 -22.19 -10.28 22.89
CA VAL A 104 -22.91 -10.21 24.17
C VAL A 104 -23.82 -9.00 24.20
N LEU A 105 -25.10 -9.23 24.46
CA LEU A 105 -26.12 -8.22 24.70
C LEU A 105 -26.70 -8.42 26.10
N GLU A 106 -26.81 -7.35 26.88
CA GLU A 106 -27.24 -7.41 28.28
C GLU A 106 -28.50 -6.57 28.49
N GLY A 107 -29.54 -7.22 29.03
CA GLY A 107 -30.82 -6.60 29.35
C GLY A 107 -31.99 -7.55 29.18
N LYS A 108 -32.99 -7.45 30.07
CA LYS A 108 -34.19 -8.31 30.05
C LYS A 108 -34.95 -8.25 28.71
N GLY A 109 -35.01 -7.06 28.09
CA GLY A 109 -35.67 -6.89 26.78
C GLY A 109 -34.98 -7.65 25.63
N TYR A 110 -33.67 -7.86 25.69
CA TYR A 110 -32.97 -8.70 24.70
C TYR A 110 -33.32 -10.17 24.88
N VAL A 111 -33.39 -10.65 26.13
CA VAL A 111 -33.79 -12.03 26.44
C VAL A 111 -35.20 -12.32 25.92
N GLU A 112 -36.15 -11.41 26.13
CA GLU A 112 -37.53 -11.57 25.64
C GLU A 112 -37.60 -11.64 24.10
N LYS A 113 -36.89 -10.74 23.41
CA LYS A 113 -36.82 -10.73 21.95
C LYS A 113 -36.21 -12.01 21.38
N VAL A 114 -35.17 -12.55 22.04
CA VAL A 114 -34.56 -13.85 21.65
C VAL A 114 -35.53 -15.00 21.84
N LYS A 115 -36.23 -15.08 22.97
CA LYS A 115 -37.23 -16.14 23.19
C LYS A 115 -38.33 -16.11 22.12
N LYS A 116 -38.85 -14.93 21.81
CA LYS A 116 -39.81 -14.73 20.70
C LYS A 116 -39.24 -15.16 19.35
N ALA A 117 -37.96 -14.89 19.09
CA ALA A 117 -37.31 -15.29 17.84
C ALA A 117 -37.08 -16.81 17.74
N ILE A 118 -36.86 -17.50 18.87
CA ILE A 118 -36.80 -18.97 18.94
C ILE A 118 -38.20 -19.55 18.70
N GLU A 119 -39.23 -19.03 19.39
CA GLU A 119 -40.62 -19.46 19.25
C GLU A 119 -41.15 -19.28 17.82
N SER A 120 -40.76 -18.20 17.15
CA SER A 120 -41.13 -17.94 15.76
C SER A 120 -40.26 -18.70 14.74
N GLY A 121 -39.31 -19.53 15.19
CA GLY A 121 -38.40 -20.28 14.33
C GLY A 121 -37.36 -19.45 13.56
N LYS A 122 -37.17 -18.17 13.91
CA LYS A 122 -36.17 -17.30 13.24
C LYS A 122 -34.74 -17.72 13.58
N ILE A 123 -34.51 -18.21 14.80
CA ILE A 123 -33.23 -18.76 15.25
C ILE A 123 -33.48 -20.07 16.03
N LYS A 124 -32.48 -20.95 16.10
CA LYS A 124 -32.56 -22.17 16.91
C LYS A 124 -32.07 -21.88 18.33
N GLU A 125 -32.51 -22.69 19.29
CA GLU A 125 -32.07 -22.58 20.69
C GLU A 125 -30.54 -22.74 20.82
N GLU A 126 -29.92 -23.61 20.01
CA GLU A 126 -28.46 -23.81 19.98
C GLU A 126 -27.66 -22.61 19.43
N ASP A 127 -28.31 -21.65 18.78
CA ASP A 127 -27.64 -20.47 18.20
C ASP A 127 -27.26 -19.43 19.26
N VAL A 128 -27.84 -19.53 20.45
CA VAL A 128 -27.78 -18.49 21.47
C VAL A 128 -27.73 -19.08 22.88
N LYS A 129 -26.85 -18.55 23.72
CA LYS A 129 -26.79 -18.88 25.15
C LYS A 129 -27.41 -17.76 25.98
N ILE A 130 -28.35 -18.10 26.85
CA ILE A 130 -28.99 -17.15 27.77
C ILE A 130 -28.45 -17.39 29.19
N GLU A 131 -27.81 -16.37 29.77
CA GLU A 131 -27.24 -16.39 31.12
C GLU A 131 -27.80 -15.23 31.95
N GLY A 132 -28.90 -15.48 32.67
CA GLY A 132 -29.59 -14.42 33.41
C GLY A 132 -30.14 -13.33 32.47
N SER A 133 -29.60 -12.12 32.57
CA SER A 133 -29.94 -10.98 31.69
C SER A 133 -29.10 -10.91 30.41
N LYS A 134 -28.13 -11.82 30.22
CA LYS A 134 -27.20 -11.81 29.09
C LYS A 134 -27.63 -12.78 28.00
N VAL A 135 -27.52 -12.31 26.77
CA VAL A 135 -27.72 -13.09 25.54
C VAL A 135 -26.38 -13.13 24.82
N VAL A 136 -25.88 -14.34 24.56
CA VAL A 136 -24.58 -14.57 23.94
C VAL A 136 -24.77 -15.33 22.63
N PHE A 137 -24.39 -14.70 21.52
CA PHE A 137 -24.29 -15.36 20.22
C PHE A 137 -22.85 -15.73 19.93
N ARG A 138 -22.64 -16.89 19.30
CA ARG A 138 -21.32 -17.34 18.87
C ARG A 138 -21.24 -17.35 17.34
N VAL A 139 -20.37 -16.51 16.81
CA VAL A 139 -20.06 -16.46 15.38
C VAL A 139 -19.03 -17.56 15.08
N PRO A 140 -19.27 -18.40 14.04
CA PRO A 140 -18.31 -19.43 13.67
C PRO A 140 -16.93 -18.84 13.32
N LYS A 141 -15.88 -19.57 13.69
CA LYS A 141 -14.51 -19.24 13.28
C LYS A 141 -14.27 -19.70 11.83
N PRO A 142 -13.38 -19.04 11.08
CA PRO A 142 -12.96 -19.51 9.76
C PRO A 142 -12.56 -20.98 9.82
N ASN A 143 -13.07 -21.79 8.89
CA ASN A 143 -12.71 -23.20 8.84
C ASN A 143 -11.52 -23.47 7.94
N ILE A 144 -11.04 -22.47 7.20
CA ILE A 144 -9.78 -22.54 6.44
C ILE A 144 -8.72 -21.61 7.02
N GLU A 145 -7.53 -22.16 7.25
CA GLU A 145 -6.33 -21.48 7.71
C GLU A 145 -5.18 -21.79 6.75
N ALA A 146 -5.15 -21.12 5.59
CA ALA A 146 -4.19 -21.41 4.53
C ALA A 146 -2.71 -21.31 4.97
N ARG A 147 -2.39 -20.40 5.90
CA ARG A 147 -1.03 -20.27 6.47
C ARG A 147 -0.58 -21.49 7.27
N LYS A 148 -1.52 -22.26 7.81
CA LYS A 148 -1.28 -23.51 8.53
C LYS A 148 -1.51 -24.75 7.65
N SER A 149 -1.79 -24.55 6.36
CA SER A 149 -2.20 -25.60 5.42
C SER A 149 -3.31 -26.48 6.02
N GLN A 150 -4.36 -25.85 6.52
CA GLN A 150 -5.41 -26.52 7.28
C GLN A 150 -6.80 -26.08 6.84
N LEU A 151 -7.70 -27.05 6.70
CA LEU A 151 -9.14 -26.87 6.54
C LEU A 151 -9.87 -27.81 7.50
N VAL A 152 -10.92 -27.34 8.18
CA VAL A 152 -11.79 -28.17 9.01
C VAL A 152 -13.07 -28.46 8.25
N CYS A 153 -13.42 -29.73 8.11
CA CYS A 153 -14.65 -30.14 7.46
C CYS A 153 -15.87 -29.73 8.31
N LEU A 154 -16.77 -28.92 7.75
CA LEU A 154 -17.97 -28.45 8.46
C LEU A 154 -19.02 -29.57 8.67
N SER A 155 -18.87 -30.68 7.96
CA SER A 155 -19.80 -31.82 8.04
C SER A 155 -19.43 -32.87 9.10
N CYS A 156 -18.13 -33.15 9.30
CA CYS A 156 -17.66 -34.17 10.24
C CYS A 156 -16.68 -33.66 11.31
N GLY A 157 -16.23 -32.40 11.22
CA GLY A 157 -15.28 -31.81 12.18
C GLY A 157 -13.82 -32.23 11.98
N ASN A 158 -13.52 -33.19 11.09
CA ASN A 158 -12.14 -33.63 10.87
C ASN A 158 -11.29 -32.59 10.14
N VAL A 159 -10.01 -32.58 10.48
CA VAL A 159 -9.00 -31.70 9.89
C VAL A 159 -8.46 -32.30 8.58
N ILE A 160 -8.37 -31.45 7.56
CA ILE A 160 -7.86 -31.74 6.22
C ILE A 160 -6.58 -30.90 6.03
N LYS A 161 -5.47 -31.57 5.74
CA LYS A 161 -4.13 -30.97 5.68
C LYS A 161 -3.36 -31.36 4.44
N TYR A 162 -2.66 -32.49 4.42
CA TYR A 162 -1.71 -32.81 3.37
C TYR A 162 -2.23 -33.87 2.41
N VAL A 163 -1.75 -33.84 1.17
CA VAL A 163 -2.07 -34.84 0.16
C VAL A 163 -0.86 -35.11 -0.71
N ASP A 164 -0.65 -36.36 -1.11
CA ASP A 164 0.32 -36.72 -2.15
C ASP A 164 -0.29 -36.57 -3.56
N GLU A 165 0.54 -36.81 -4.57
CA GLU A 165 0.15 -36.70 -5.98
C GLU A 165 -0.97 -37.69 -6.39
N ASP A 166 -1.05 -38.84 -5.71
CA ASP A 166 -2.07 -39.88 -5.92
C ASP A 166 -3.42 -39.53 -5.25
N GLY A 167 -3.47 -38.47 -4.44
CA GLY A 167 -4.68 -38.05 -3.74
C GLY A 167 -4.87 -38.67 -2.35
N ASN A 168 -3.88 -39.37 -1.81
CA ASN A 168 -3.94 -39.92 -0.46
C ASN A 168 -3.78 -38.81 0.58
N HIS A 169 -4.71 -38.74 1.54
CA HIS A 169 -4.74 -37.69 2.55
C HIS A 169 -3.91 -38.05 3.80
N TYR A 170 -3.18 -37.08 4.34
CA TYR A 170 -2.40 -37.20 5.57
C TYR A 170 -2.69 -36.03 6.54
N ILE A 171 -2.74 -36.34 7.84
CA ILE A 171 -2.89 -35.32 8.91
C ILE A 171 -1.53 -34.67 9.23
N GLU A 172 -0.48 -35.47 9.23
CA GLU A 172 0.91 -35.02 9.42
C GLU A 172 1.69 -35.15 8.12
N LYS A 173 2.75 -34.34 7.97
CA LYS A 173 3.59 -34.40 6.77
C LYS A 173 4.43 -35.69 6.82
N PRO A 174 4.21 -36.67 5.92
CA PRO A 174 5.01 -37.89 5.89
C PRO A 174 6.48 -37.59 5.59
N ARG A 175 7.41 -38.32 6.22
CA ARG A 175 8.85 -38.21 5.92
C ARG A 175 9.16 -38.83 4.56
N GLY A 176 9.94 -38.13 3.74
CA GLY A 176 10.42 -38.63 2.45
C GLY A 176 9.40 -38.66 1.31
N ARG A 177 8.18 -38.13 1.51
CA ARG A 177 7.21 -37.91 0.44
C ARG A 177 6.97 -36.43 0.22
N ASP A 178 6.86 -36.02 -1.04
CA ASP A 178 6.38 -34.69 -1.35
C ASP A 178 4.85 -34.66 -1.19
N VAL A 179 4.37 -33.67 -0.45
CA VAL A 179 2.94 -33.50 -0.18
C VAL A 179 2.61 -32.01 -0.21
N ASP A 180 1.46 -31.68 -0.79
CA ASP A 180 0.92 -30.32 -0.84
C ASP A 180 -0.23 -30.15 0.15
N PHE A 181 -0.67 -28.92 0.37
CA PHE A 181 -1.93 -28.64 1.06
C PHE A 181 -3.09 -29.17 0.21
N TYR A 182 -3.96 -30.01 0.80
CA TYR A 182 -5.07 -30.66 0.11
C TYR A 182 -5.95 -29.69 -0.69
N VAL A 183 -6.23 -28.50 -0.14
CA VAL A 183 -7.05 -27.50 -0.86
C VAL A 183 -6.32 -26.96 -2.09
N LYS A 184 -4.99 -26.77 -2.04
CA LYS A 184 -4.22 -26.37 -3.23
C LYS A 184 -4.27 -27.45 -4.31
N PHE A 185 -4.04 -28.71 -3.92
CA PHE A 185 -4.17 -29.86 -4.81
C PHE A 185 -5.56 -29.95 -5.44
N ALA A 186 -6.62 -29.86 -4.64
CA ALA A 186 -7.99 -29.97 -5.12
C ALA A 186 -8.35 -28.88 -6.13
N LEU A 187 -7.90 -27.63 -5.90
CA LEU A 187 -8.09 -26.52 -6.83
C LEU A 187 -7.25 -26.69 -8.10
N LYS A 188 -6.00 -27.16 -8.00
CA LYS A 188 -5.17 -27.50 -9.18
C LYS A 188 -5.89 -28.52 -10.05
N LYS A 189 -6.37 -29.63 -9.44
CA LYS A 189 -7.13 -30.68 -10.12
C LYS A 189 -8.39 -30.12 -10.80
N TYR A 190 -9.14 -29.26 -10.13
CA TYR A 190 -10.29 -28.58 -10.73
C TYR A 190 -9.91 -27.79 -11.99
N HIS A 191 -8.80 -27.04 -11.96
CA HIS A 191 -8.32 -26.27 -13.11
C HIS A 191 -7.64 -27.12 -14.20
N GLU A 192 -7.30 -28.37 -13.90
CA GLU A 192 -6.89 -29.40 -14.86
C GLU A 192 -8.11 -30.13 -15.48
N GLY A 193 -9.33 -29.84 -15.02
CA GLY A 193 -10.58 -30.46 -15.47
C GLY A 193 -11.08 -31.61 -14.60
N ASP A 194 -10.40 -31.94 -13.51
CA ASP A 194 -10.81 -32.98 -12.56
C ASP A 194 -11.58 -32.38 -11.36
N GLU A 195 -12.91 -32.44 -11.46
CA GLU A 195 -13.84 -31.86 -10.49
C GLU A 195 -14.19 -32.78 -9.33
N ARG A 196 -13.58 -33.97 -9.25
CA ARG A 196 -13.86 -34.91 -8.15
C ARG A 196 -13.47 -34.35 -6.79
N PHE A 197 -12.53 -33.40 -6.76
CA PHE A 197 -11.92 -32.87 -5.54
C PHE A 197 -12.39 -31.49 -5.13
N ALA A 198 -12.77 -30.62 -6.08
CA ALA A 198 -13.21 -29.26 -5.80
C ALA A 198 -14.30 -28.80 -6.74
N ARG A 199 -15.09 -27.82 -6.28
CA ARG A 199 -16.09 -27.09 -7.09
C ARG A 199 -16.34 -25.70 -6.51
N GLN A 200 -17.00 -24.84 -7.27
CA GLN A 200 -17.43 -23.52 -6.81
C GLN A 200 -18.87 -23.59 -6.25
N ARG A 201 -19.17 -22.76 -5.25
CA ARG A 201 -20.49 -22.71 -4.59
C ARG A 201 -20.88 -21.31 -4.16
N LEU A 202 -22.14 -20.93 -4.39
CA LEU A 202 -22.77 -19.74 -3.81
C LEU A 202 -23.35 -20.08 -2.43
N LEU A 203 -23.12 -19.20 -1.47
CA LEU A 203 -23.55 -19.35 -0.08
C LEU A 203 -24.67 -18.38 0.30
N VAL A 204 -24.56 -17.11 -0.11
CA VAL A 204 -25.45 -16.03 0.32
C VAL A 204 -25.82 -15.14 -0.86
N LYS A 205 -27.08 -14.71 -0.91
CA LYS A 205 -27.61 -13.64 -1.75
C LYS A 205 -27.68 -12.35 -0.95
N VAL A 206 -27.23 -11.26 -1.55
CA VAL A 206 -27.31 -9.91 -0.99
C VAL A 206 -28.26 -9.10 -1.86
N LYS A 207 -29.40 -8.71 -1.29
CA LYS A 207 -30.44 -7.92 -1.97
C LYS A 207 -30.44 -6.49 -1.45
N VAL A 208 -30.83 -5.55 -2.31
CA VAL A 208 -30.98 -4.13 -1.94
C VAL A 208 -32.46 -3.81 -1.81
N LYS A 209 -32.94 -3.50 -0.60
CA LYS A 209 -34.33 -3.10 -0.34
C LYS A 209 -34.36 -1.82 0.50
N ASN A 210 -35.02 -0.76 0.02
CA ASN A 210 -35.11 0.53 0.71
C ASN A 210 -33.75 1.14 1.11
N LYS A 211 -32.70 0.93 0.29
CA LYS A 211 -31.29 1.30 0.57
C LYS A 211 -30.60 0.51 1.67
N ASP A 212 -31.26 -0.48 2.25
CA ASP A 212 -30.66 -1.47 3.16
C ASP A 212 -30.32 -2.76 2.43
N LEU A 213 -29.36 -3.51 3.00
CA LEU A 213 -28.99 -4.83 2.51
C LEU A 213 -29.65 -5.94 3.32
N ILE A 214 -30.27 -6.87 2.58
CA ILE A 214 -30.87 -8.09 3.09
C ILE A 214 -29.99 -9.26 2.66
N PHE A 215 -29.71 -10.16 3.60
CA PHE A 215 -28.94 -11.36 3.35
C PHE A 215 -29.88 -12.58 3.35
N GLU A 216 -29.85 -13.38 2.29
CA GLU A 216 -30.61 -14.63 2.17
C GLU A 216 -29.67 -15.78 1.82
N PRO A 217 -29.91 -17.04 2.26
CA PRO A 217 -29.09 -18.16 1.83
C PRO A 217 -29.27 -18.41 0.32
N ALA A 218 -28.20 -18.76 -0.36
CA ALA A 218 -28.26 -19.19 -1.75
C ALA A 218 -28.95 -20.56 -1.85
N THR A 219 -29.88 -20.71 -2.79
CA THR A 219 -30.63 -21.95 -2.97
C THR A 219 -29.83 -22.98 -3.79
N ARG A 220 -30.38 -24.18 -3.90
CA ARG A 220 -29.85 -25.19 -4.84
C ARG A 220 -29.95 -24.70 -6.28
N GLU A 221 -31.07 -24.09 -6.66
CA GLU A 221 -31.28 -23.50 -7.99
C GLU A 221 -30.24 -22.43 -8.30
N ASP A 222 -29.89 -21.57 -7.33
CA ASP A 222 -28.84 -20.56 -7.51
C ASP A 222 -27.49 -21.18 -7.85
N ASN A 223 -27.18 -22.34 -7.28
CA ASN A 223 -25.97 -23.10 -7.55
C ASN A 223 -26.04 -23.89 -8.88
N GLU A 224 -27.22 -24.31 -9.33
CA GLU A 224 -27.43 -24.90 -10.65
C GLU A 224 -27.15 -23.88 -11.77
N LYS A 225 -27.38 -22.58 -11.53
CA LYS A 225 -27.00 -21.50 -12.45
C LYS A 225 -25.48 -21.44 -12.69
N LEU A 226 -24.63 -21.74 -11.69
CA LEU A 226 -23.18 -21.85 -11.91
C LEU A 226 -22.83 -22.96 -12.91
N TRP A 227 -23.52 -24.11 -12.83
CA TRP A 227 -23.31 -25.24 -13.74
C TRP A 227 -23.73 -24.92 -15.17
N LYS A 228 -24.90 -24.29 -15.35
CA LYS A 228 -25.37 -23.85 -16.68
C LYS A 228 -24.38 -22.89 -17.34
N ALA A 229 -23.85 -21.92 -16.59
CA ALA A 229 -22.82 -21.02 -17.10
C ALA A 229 -21.52 -21.77 -17.44
N LYS A 230 -21.16 -22.78 -16.64
CA LYS A 230 -19.97 -23.60 -16.86
C LYS A 230 -20.01 -24.39 -18.16
N GLU A 231 -21.15 -25.00 -18.49
CA GLU A 231 -21.32 -25.72 -19.76
C GLU A 231 -21.10 -24.78 -20.96
N LYS A 232 -21.68 -23.57 -20.92
CA LYS A 232 -21.48 -22.56 -21.96
C LYS A 232 -20.02 -22.14 -22.08
N VAL A 233 -19.34 -21.88 -20.95
CA VAL A 233 -17.91 -21.55 -20.94
C VAL A 233 -17.06 -22.70 -21.50
N ARG A 234 -17.39 -23.95 -21.16
CA ARG A 234 -16.69 -25.13 -21.68
C ARG A 234 -16.79 -25.21 -23.20
N GLU A 235 -17.98 -25.01 -23.76
CA GLU A 235 -18.16 -24.97 -25.22
C GLU A 235 -17.33 -23.86 -25.89
N MET A 236 -17.23 -22.69 -25.27
CA MET A 236 -16.42 -21.58 -25.78
C MET A 236 -14.93 -21.93 -25.77
N LEU A 237 -14.44 -22.56 -24.70
CA LEU A 237 -13.07 -23.06 -24.60
C LEU A 237 -12.77 -24.12 -25.66
N GLU A 238 -13.67 -25.09 -25.85
CA GLU A 238 -13.54 -26.16 -26.86
C GLU A 238 -13.52 -25.60 -28.29
N LYS A 239 -14.29 -24.54 -28.56
CA LYS A 239 -14.30 -23.83 -29.85
C LYS A 239 -13.11 -22.89 -30.05
N GLY A 240 -12.27 -22.70 -29.04
CA GLY A 240 -11.15 -21.75 -29.09
C GLY A 240 -11.62 -20.30 -29.23
N ASP A 241 -12.71 -19.93 -28.55
CA ASP A 241 -13.30 -18.60 -28.63
C ASP A 241 -12.27 -17.52 -28.22
N PRO A 242 -11.95 -16.56 -29.11
CA PRO A 242 -10.91 -15.56 -28.84
C PRO A 242 -11.28 -14.61 -27.69
N ASP A 243 -12.55 -14.56 -27.29
CA ASP A 243 -13.01 -13.71 -26.19
C ASP A 243 -12.72 -14.31 -24.81
N VAL A 244 -12.33 -15.59 -24.73
CA VAL A 244 -11.89 -16.20 -23.48
C VAL A 244 -10.42 -15.84 -23.20
N PRO A 245 -10.08 -15.22 -22.05
CA PRO A 245 -8.73 -14.79 -21.71
C PRO A 245 -7.84 -15.94 -21.23
N SER A 246 -7.48 -16.83 -22.16
CA SER A 246 -6.64 -18.02 -21.90
C SER A 246 -5.13 -17.72 -21.86
N GLU A 247 -4.70 -16.46 -21.89
CA GLU A 247 -3.30 -16.08 -21.79
C GLU A 247 -2.71 -16.41 -20.41
N LYS A 248 -1.41 -16.77 -20.39
CA LYS A 248 -0.71 -17.17 -19.16
C LYS A 248 -0.44 -15.99 -18.23
N VAL A 249 -0.54 -16.25 -16.93
CA VAL A 249 -0.09 -15.34 -15.86
C VAL A 249 1.44 -15.46 -15.70
N ALA A 250 2.10 -14.39 -15.23
CA ALA A 250 3.56 -14.37 -15.02
C ALA A 250 4.01 -15.38 -13.95
N TYR A 251 4.47 -16.55 -14.38
CA TYR A 251 4.74 -17.71 -13.51
C TYR A 251 5.92 -17.52 -12.53
N TYR A 252 6.81 -16.57 -12.79
CA TYR A 252 7.96 -16.27 -11.91
C TYR A 252 7.60 -15.41 -10.69
N GLN A 253 6.36 -14.89 -10.60
CA GLN A 253 5.87 -14.03 -9.52
C GLN A 253 5.42 -14.80 -8.25
N LEU A 254 5.97 -16.02 -8.07
CA LEU A 254 5.85 -16.81 -6.84
C LEU A 254 6.97 -16.53 -5.83
N GLN A 255 8.04 -15.82 -6.25
CA GLN A 255 9.15 -15.46 -5.38
C GLN A 255 8.77 -14.28 -4.47
N PRO A 256 9.25 -14.22 -3.22
CA PRO A 256 8.95 -13.11 -2.31
C PRO A 256 9.39 -11.73 -2.84
N PRO A 257 8.54 -10.69 -2.76
CA PRO A 257 7.12 -10.77 -2.39
C PRO A 257 6.30 -11.48 -3.48
N ALA A 258 5.58 -12.54 -3.10
CA ALA A 258 4.81 -13.32 -4.06
C ALA A 258 3.56 -12.54 -4.47
N ASN A 259 3.54 -12.07 -5.72
CA ASN A 259 2.48 -11.19 -6.24
C ASN A 259 1.33 -11.98 -6.89
N PHE A 260 1.55 -13.23 -7.30
CA PHE A 260 0.51 -14.17 -7.76
C PHE A 260 0.52 -15.51 -7.01
N PRO A 261 0.26 -15.53 -5.68
CA PRO A 261 0.14 -16.78 -4.93
C PRO A 261 -1.00 -17.68 -5.44
N THR A 262 -1.94 -17.15 -6.21
CA THR A 262 -2.99 -17.87 -6.95
C THR A 262 -2.44 -18.94 -7.90
N LEU A 263 -1.22 -18.78 -8.43
CA LEU A 263 -0.54 -19.80 -9.23
C LEU A 263 -0.35 -21.12 -8.46
N LEU A 264 -0.20 -21.07 -7.12
CA LEU A 264 -0.12 -22.25 -6.26
C LEU A 264 -1.45 -23.03 -6.18
N HIS A 265 -2.53 -22.49 -6.74
CA HIS A 265 -3.85 -23.08 -6.79
C HIS A 265 -4.24 -23.52 -8.21
N GLY A 266 -3.34 -23.45 -9.20
CA GLY A 266 -3.61 -23.86 -10.58
C GLY A 266 -4.23 -22.76 -11.47
N MET A 267 -4.26 -21.51 -11.00
CA MET A 267 -4.76 -20.34 -11.72
C MET A 267 -3.67 -19.72 -12.61
N ASP A 268 -3.24 -20.47 -13.63
CA ASP A 268 -2.12 -20.13 -14.52
C ASP A 268 -2.52 -19.40 -15.81
N THR A 269 -3.82 -19.22 -16.05
CA THR A 269 -4.41 -18.42 -17.13
C THR A 269 -5.47 -17.46 -16.60
N TRP A 270 -5.71 -16.35 -17.30
CA TRP A 270 -6.58 -15.26 -16.80
C TRP A 270 -8.07 -15.65 -16.71
N ASP A 271 -8.56 -16.57 -17.53
CA ASP A 271 -9.93 -17.10 -17.47
C ASP A 271 -10.23 -17.78 -16.13
N LYS A 272 -9.22 -18.37 -15.49
CA LYS A 272 -9.35 -19.08 -14.20
C LYS A 272 -9.58 -18.15 -13.01
N TYR A 273 -9.45 -16.83 -13.17
CA TYR A 273 -9.72 -15.82 -12.14
C TYR A 273 -11.20 -15.47 -12.01
N PHE A 274 -12.06 -16.10 -12.80
CA PHE A 274 -13.50 -15.85 -12.82
C PHE A 274 -14.26 -17.15 -12.60
N ASN A 275 -15.39 -17.05 -11.92
CA ASN A 275 -16.36 -18.13 -11.95
C ASN A 275 -17.07 -18.13 -13.34
N PRO A 276 -17.72 -19.22 -13.75
CA PRO A 276 -18.34 -19.30 -15.07
C PRO A 276 -19.39 -18.21 -15.38
N ARG A 277 -20.17 -17.77 -14.38
CA ARG A 277 -21.17 -16.70 -14.56
C ARG A 277 -20.48 -15.36 -14.79
N GLN A 278 -19.45 -15.05 -14.00
CA GLN A 278 -18.63 -13.85 -14.14
C GLN A 278 -17.98 -13.80 -15.53
N LEU A 279 -17.32 -14.90 -15.93
CA LEU A 279 -16.60 -15.01 -17.19
C LEU A 279 -17.53 -14.81 -18.39
N LEU A 280 -18.65 -15.53 -18.42
CA LEU A 280 -19.64 -15.42 -19.51
C LEU A 280 -20.19 -13.99 -19.60
N THR A 281 -20.52 -13.37 -18.47
CA THR A 281 -21.04 -11.99 -18.43
C THR A 281 -20.03 -11.00 -18.99
N LEU A 282 -18.75 -11.11 -18.63
CA LEU A 282 -17.69 -10.24 -19.13
C LEU A 282 -17.48 -10.42 -20.65
N ILE A 283 -17.51 -11.64 -21.16
CA ILE A 283 -17.41 -11.90 -22.62
C ILE A 283 -18.58 -11.25 -23.37
N LYS A 284 -19.80 -11.32 -22.83
CA LYS A 284 -20.96 -10.65 -23.43
C LYS A 284 -20.79 -9.13 -23.45
N ILE A 285 -20.28 -8.54 -22.36
CA ILE A 285 -19.97 -7.10 -22.32
C ILE A 285 -18.93 -6.74 -23.39
N VAL A 286 -17.83 -7.52 -23.54
CA VAL A 286 -16.82 -7.32 -24.59
C VAL A 286 -17.46 -7.26 -25.97
N ARG A 287 -18.32 -8.22 -26.31
CA ARG A 287 -18.99 -8.29 -27.62
C ARG A 287 -19.89 -7.09 -27.87
N LEU A 288 -20.66 -6.68 -26.85
CA LEU A 288 -21.53 -5.52 -26.94
C LEU A 288 -20.76 -4.20 -27.07
N ILE A 289 -19.57 -4.09 -26.47
CA ILE A 289 -18.69 -2.92 -26.66
C ILE A 289 -18.19 -2.85 -28.11
N ARG A 290 -17.75 -3.96 -28.70
CA ARG A 290 -17.34 -3.98 -30.12
C ARG A 290 -18.50 -3.60 -31.05
N GLU A 291 -19.68 -4.14 -30.79
CA GLU A 291 -20.88 -3.82 -31.56
C GLU A 291 -21.25 -2.34 -31.43
N THR A 292 -21.14 -1.79 -30.22
CA THR A 292 -21.34 -0.36 -29.96
C THR A 292 -20.42 0.50 -30.82
N GLY A 293 -19.13 0.16 -30.93
CA GLY A 293 -18.19 0.88 -31.79
C GLY A 293 -18.68 0.96 -33.24
N LYS A 294 -19.07 -0.18 -33.82
CA LYS A 294 -19.60 -0.26 -35.19
C LYS A 294 -20.87 0.56 -35.38
N ARG A 295 -21.81 0.47 -34.44
CA ARG A 295 -23.08 1.22 -34.48
C ARG A 295 -22.86 2.73 -34.37
N ILE A 296 -21.89 3.18 -33.57
CA ILE A 296 -21.54 4.60 -33.46
C ILE A 296 -21.01 5.10 -34.80
N GLU A 297 -20.09 4.37 -35.43
CA GLU A 297 -19.56 4.73 -36.75
C GLU A 297 -20.69 4.87 -37.77
N GLU A 298 -21.59 3.89 -37.85
CA GLU A 298 -22.76 3.94 -38.72
C GLU A 298 -23.68 5.15 -38.44
N GLU A 299 -23.93 5.47 -37.16
CA GLU A 299 -24.72 6.64 -36.77
C GLU A 299 -24.02 7.95 -37.20
N LYS A 300 -22.71 8.07 -36.96
CA LYS A 300 -21.95 9.30 -37.27
C LYS A 300 -21.73 9.51 -38.78
N LEU A 301 -21.55 8.45 -39.54
CA LEU A 301 -21.53 8.51 -41.00
C LEU A 301 -22.88 9.00 -41.55
N LYS A 302 -24.01 8.52 -41.00
CA LYS A 302 -25.36 9.01 -41.38
C LYS A 302 -25.59 10.48 -40.98
N GLU A 303 -24.95 10.94 -39.92
CA GLU A 303 -24.92 12.35 -39.51
C GLU A 303 -23.99 13.22 -40.38
N GLY A 304 -23.29 12.65 -41.37
CA GLY A 304 -22.44 13.37 -42.32
C GLY A 304 -20.99 13.57 -41.86
N TRP A 305 -20.52 12.82 -40.86
CA TRP A 305 -19.12 12.86 -40.43
C TRP A 305 -18.22 12.14 -41.42
N SER A 306 -16.93 12.52 -41.49
CA SER A 306 -15.93 11.74 -42.24
C SER A 306 -15.69 10.38 -41.57
N GLU A 307 -15.24 9.40 -42.35
CA GLU A 307 -14.91 8.06 -41.87
C GLU A 307 -13.89 8.09 -40.73
N GLU A 308 -12.80 8.85 -40.91
CA GLU A 308 -11.75 9.03 -39.90
C GLU A 308 -12.31 9.60 -38.58
N LYS A 309 -13.10 10.68 -38.65
CA LYS A 309 -13.67 11.32 -37.46
C LYS A 309 -14.70 10.44 -36.77
N ALA A 310 -15.50 9.70 -37.54
CA ALA A 310 -16.47 8.75 -37.00
C ALA A 310 -15.75 7.59 -36.27
N PHE A 311 -14.66 7.08 -36.86
CA PHE A 311 -13.82 6.04 -36.28
C PHE A 311 -13.17 6.49 -34.96
N GLU A 312 -12.49 7.64 -34.94
CA GLU A 312 -11.87 8.20 -33.73
C GLU A 312 -12.91 8.46 -32.62
N TYR A 313 -14.10 8.92 -32.99
CA TYR A 313 -15.17 9.15 -32.04
C TYR A 313 -15.70 7.84 -31.43
N ALA A 314 -15.87 6.81 -32.25
CA ALA A 314 -16.27 5.48 -31.79
C ALA A 314 -15.20 4.83 -30.92
N GLU A 315 -13.92 4.97 -31.29
CA GLU A 315 -12.77 4.55 -30.49
C GLU A 315 -12.84 5.16 -29.08
N ALA A 316 -13.06 6.47 -28.98
CA ALA A 316 -13.15 7.15 -27.69
C ALA A 316 -14.33 6.65 -26.84
N VAL A 317 -15.54 6.54 -27.42
CA VAL A 317 -16.72 6.04 -26.68
C VAL A 317 -16.52 4.59 -26.22
N ALA A 318 -16.04 3.71 -27.10
CA ALA A 318 -15.76 2.31 -26.79
C ALA A 318 -14.69 2.16 -25.69
N THR A 319 -13.70 3.06 -25.67
CA THR A 319 -12.67 3.11 -24.63
C THR A 319 -13.27 3.42 -23.26
N TYR A 320 -14.14 4.44 -23.14
CA TYR A 320 -14.80 4.75 -21.87
C TYR A 320 -15.73 3.64 -21.37
N LEU A 321 -16.43 2.95 -22.28
CA LEU A 321 -17.24 1.79 -21.94
C LEU A 321 -16.38 0.61 -21.47
N SER A 322 -15.23 0.39 -22.11
CA SER A 322 -14.23 -0.61 -21.70
C SER A 322 -13.68 -0.30 -20.31
N MET A 323 -13.40 0.97 -19.98
CA MET A 323 -12.96 1.37 -18.64
C MET A 323 -14.01 1.03 -17.56
N ALA A 324 -15.30 1.18 -17.85
CA ALA A 324 -16.36 0.76 -16.92
C ALA A 324 -16.37 -0.78 -16.74
N MET A 325 -16.14 -1.54 -17.81
CA MET A 325 -16.03 -3.01 -17.75
C MET A 325 -14.81 -3.44 -16.92
N LEU A 326 -13.64 -2.83 -17.12
CA LEU A 326 -12.43 -3.14 -16.35
C LEU A 326 -12.62 -2.91 -14.84
N ARG A 327 -13.31 -1.82 -14.46
CA ARG A 327 -13.66 -1.57 -13.05
C ARG A 327 -14.65 -2.59 -12.51
N TYR A 328 -15.63 -3.01 -13.31
CA TYR A 328 -16.57 -4.07 -12.93
C TYR A 328 -15.86 -5.39 -12.67
N MET A 329 -14.95 -5.78 -13.58
CA MET A 329 -14.14 -6.99 -13.47
C MET A 329 -13.26 -7.02 -12.21
N ASP A 330 -12.62 -5.91 -11.82
CA ASP A 330 -11.83 -5.82 -10.58
C ASP A 330 -12.67 -6.09 -9.33
N PHE A 331 -13.96 -5.76 -9.37
CA PHE A 331 -14.92 -6.05 -8.32
C PHE A 331 -15.62 -7.40 -8.48
N ASN A 332 -15.31 -8.18 -9.52
CA ASN A 332 -16.08 -9.37 -9.89
C ASN A 332 -15.18 -10.53 -10.39
N SER A 333 -14.36 -11.06 -9.49
CA SER A 333 -13.46 -12.21 -9.71
C SER A 333 -13.63 -13.25 -8.58
N VAL A 334 -12.95 -14.39 -8.65
CA VAL A 334 -12.92 -15.37 -7.53
C VAL A 334 -11.89 -15.04 -6.46
N THR A 335 -11.18 -13.93 -6.61
CA THR A 335 -10.15 -13.43 -5.67
C THR A 335 -10.50 -12.08 -5.07
N ASN A 336 -11.66 -11.50 -5.42
CA ASN A 336 -12.25 -10.37 -4.69
C ASN A 336 -12.79 -10.83 -3.31
N HIS A 337 -13.38 -9.92 -2.53
CA HIS A 337 -14.00 -10.29 -1.25
C HIS A 337 -15.13 -9.36 -0.80
N TRP A 338 -15.98 -9.84 0.10
CA TRP A 338 -17.03 -9.01 0.71
C TRP A 338 -16.49 -8.17 1.87
N THR A 339 -16.75 -6.86 1.86
CA THR A 339 -16.33 -5.97 2.94
C THR A 339 -17.40 -5.87 4.03
N ILE A 340 -17.17 -6.49 5.18
CA ILE A 340 -18.18 -6.55 6.26
C ILE A 340 -18.42 -5.22 6.99
N SER A 341 -17.50 -4.27 6.90
CA SER A 341 -17.59 -2.97 7.58
C SER A 341 -18.32 -1.91 6.75
N TRP A 342 -18.25 -2.03 5.42
CA TRP A 342 -18.81 -1.07 4.47
C TRP A 342 -19.92 -1.66 3.59
N LEU A 343 -20.09 -2.98 3.65
CA LEU A 343 -21.15 -3.74 2.99
C LEU A 343 -21.17 -3.61 1.47
N PHE A 344 -20.00 -3.79 0.84
CA PHE A 344 -19.88 -3.87 -0.62
C PHE A 344 -18.75 -4.84 -1.03
N PRO A 345 -18.75 -5.36 -2.28
CA PRO A 345 -17.65 -6.17 -2.81
C PRO A 345 -16.38 -5.33 -2.94
N ASN A 346 -15.24 -5.78 -2.45
CA ASN A 346 -13.96 -5.10 -2.60
C ASN A 346 -13.22 -5.54 -3.87
N GLN A 347 -12.14 -4.85 -4.18
CA GLN A 347 -11.31 -5.06 -5.37
C GLN A 347 -10.46 -6.33 -5.29
N THR A 348 -10.15 -6.88 -6.46
CA THR A 348 -9.19 -7.97 -6.66
C THR A 348 -7.77 -7.50 -6.37
N LEU A 349 -7.45 -6.27 -6.78
CA LEU A 349 -6.16 -5.63 -6.56
C LEU A 349 -6.11 -4.75 -5.30
N ALA A 350 -6.86 -5.13 -4.26
CA ALA A 350 -6.83 -4.44 -2.95
C ALA A 350 -5.50 -4.64 -2.17
N SER A 351 -4.68 -5.60 -2.59
CA SER A 351 -3.32 -5.87 -2.07
C SER A 351 -2.26 -5.63 -3.16
N ARG A 352 -0.97 -5.60 -2.79
CA ARG A 352 0.20 -5.50 -3.73
C ARG A 352 0.39 -6.74 -4.64
N GLY A 353 -0.69 -7.42 -5.00
CA GLY A 353 -0.74 -8.68 -5.74
C GLY A 353 -2.16 -9.27 -5.73
N ILE A 354 -2.40 -10.35 -6.47
CA ILE A 354 -3.69 -11.05 -6.49
C ILE A 354 -3.62 -12.26 -5.55
N THR A 355 -4.27 -12.14 -4.39
CA THR A 355 -4.27 -13.17 -3.35
C THR A 355 -5.56 -13.98 -3.33
N MET A 356 -5.46 -15.25 -2.92
CA MET A 356 -6.65 -16.11 -2.80
C MET A 356 -7.54 -15.62 -1.66
N ASN A 357 -8.80 -15.32 -1.99
CA ASN A 357 -9.86 -15.03 -1.03
C ASN A 357 -10.85 -16.19 -0.99
N TRP A 358 -11.24 -16.57 0.23
CA TRP A 358 -12.08 -17.75 0.46
C TRP A 358 -13.58 -17.43 0.45
N ASN A 359 -13.93 -16.14 0.45
CA ASN A 359 -15.29 -15.64 0.28
C ASN A 359 -15.28 -14.58 -0.81
N TRP A 360 -15.49 -15.00 -2.05
CA TRP A 360 -15.56 -14.12 -3.21
C TRP A 360 -16.99 -13.63 -3.47
N CYS A 361 -17.12 -12.60 -4.30
CA CYS A 361 -18.39 -11.97 -4.67
C CYS A 361 -18.62 -12.11 -6.18
N ASP A 362 -19.79 -12.60 -6.55
CA ASP A 362 -20.35 -12.56 -7.90
C ASP A 362 -21.41 -11.45 -7.98
N VAL A 363 -21.07 -10.36 -8.66
CA VAL A 363 -21.79 -9.09 -8.63
C VAL A 363 -22.72 -8.99 -9.83
N TYR A 364 -24.00 -8.68 -9.61
CA TYR A 364 -24.95 -8.43 -10.69
C TYR A 364 -24.71 -7.05 -11.34
N PHE A 365 -24.72 -7.01 -12.67
CA PHE A 365 -24.26 -5.83 -13.42
C PHE A 365 -25.22 -4.62 -13.37
N ASN A 366 -26.53 -4.83 -13.15
CA ASN A 366 -27.58 -3.81 -13.35
C ASN A 366 -28.15 -3.16 -12.06
N VAL A 367 -27.63 -3.49 -10.88
CA VAL A 367 -28.00 -2.78 -9.64
C VAL A 367 -27.15 -1.52 -9.49
N ASP A 368 -27.68 -0.44 -8.92
CA ASP A 368 -26.88 0.76 -8.62
C ASP A 368 -26.20 0.64 -7.24
N MET A 369 -25.12 -0.13 -7.21
CA MET A 369 -24.31 -0.37 -6.00
C MET A 369 -22.82 -0.35 -6.36
N THR A 370 -21.95 0.00 -5.41
CA THR A 370 -20.50 -0.11 -5.61
C THR A 370 -20.12 -1.51 -6.09
N GLY A 371 -19.30 -1.58 -7.14
CA GLY A 371 -18.86 -2.84 -7.73
C GLY A 371 -19.65 -3.28 -8.97
N THR A 372 -20.79 -2.66 -9.29
CA THR A 372 -21.59 -3.04 -10.47
C THR A 372 -21.19 -2.26 -11.73
N PHE A 373 -21.40 -2.86 -12.90
CA PHE A 373 -21.16 -2.21 -14.20
C PHE A 373 -21.94 -0.90 -14.34
N LYS A 374 -23.23 -0.90 -13.98
CA LYS A 374 -24.09 0.30 -14.00
C LYS A 374 -23.55 1.44 -13.13
N ARG A 375 -23.02 1.14 -11.95
CA ARG A 375 -22.41 2.14 -11.06
C ARG A 375 -21.13 2.72 -11.65
N PHE A 376 -20.33 1.89 -12.32
CA PHE A 376 -19.11 2.34 -12.97
C PHE A 376 -19.39 3.16 -14.23
N LEU A 377 -20.41 2.83 -15.04
CA LEU A 377 -20.88 3.70 -16.13
C LEU A 377 -21.23 5.10 -15.63
N ARG A 378 -22.02 5.21 -14.54
CA ARG A 378 -22.34 6.51 -13.92
C ARG A 378 -21.10 7.26 -13.42
N SER A 379 -20.12 6.53 -12.90
CA SER A 379 -18.86 7.14 -12.45
C SER A 379 -18.03 7.66 -13.62
N GLN A 380 -18.00 6.94 -14.76
CA GLN A 380 -17.38 7.42 -15.99
C GLN A 380 -18.09 8.66 -16.53
N ILE A 381 -19.43 8.67 -16.55
CA ILE A 381 -20.23 9.84 -16.97
C ILE A 381 -19.91 11.06 -16.10
N ARG A 382 -19.82 10.90 -14.77
CA ARG A 382 -19.44 11.99 -13.86
C ARG A 382 -18.01 12.49 -14.11
N ALA A 383 -17.06 11.58 -14.29
CA ALA A 383 -15.67 11.93 -14.59
C ALA A 383 -15.56 12.69 -15.93
N LEU A 384 -16.25 12.22 -16.96
CA LEU A 384 -16.31 12.88 -18.26
C LEU A 384 -16.96 14.26 -18.19
N ASN A 385 -18.06 14.42 -17.46
CA ASN A 385 -18.67 15.72 -17.22
C ASN A 385 -17.69 16.69 -16.56
N TYR A 386 -16.97 16.23 -15.53
CA TYR A 386 -15.94 17.04 -14.88
C TYR A 386 -14.83 17.43 -15.85
N LEU A 387 -14.21 16.47 -16.55
CA LEU A 387 -13.11 16.73 -17.47
C LEU A 387 -13.52 17.66 -18.60
N THR A 388 -14.68 17.43 -19.22
CA THR A 388 -15.20 18.31 -20.26
C THR A 388 -15.52 19.70 -19.72
N SER A 389 -16.04 19.83 -18.49
CA SER A 389 -16.26 21.15 -17.87
C SER A 389 -14.96 21.90 -17.56
N ALA A 390 -13.93 21.20 -17.08
CA ALA A 390 -12.64 21.81 -16.75
C ALA A 390 -11.90 22.31 -18.00
N LEU A 391 -12.02 21.56 -19.11
CA LEU A 391 -11.39 21.89 -20.39
C LEU A 391 -12.22 22.89 -21.22
N SER A 392 -13.52 23.06 -20.96
CA SER A 392 -14.42 23.93 -21.74
C SER A 392 -14.49 25.38 -21.27
N SER A 393 -13.58 25.83 -20.39
CA SER A 393 -13.58 27.20 -19.84
C SER A 393 -13.40 28.31 -20.89
N SER A 394 -13.20 27.97 -22.17
CA SER A 394 -13.33 28.90 -23.29
C SER A 394 -14.37 28.54 -24.38
N GLN A 395 -14.79 27.27 -24.61
CA GLN A 395 -15.74 26.92 -25.69
C GLN A 395 -16.57 25.64 -25.47
N ARG A 396 -17.73 25.54 -26.14
CA ARG A 396 -18.85 24.62 -25.84
C ARG A 396 -18.82 23.24 -26.50
N THR A 397 -17.89 22.95 -27.43
CA THR A 397 -17.86 21.64 -28.12
C THR A 397 -16.45 21.06 -28.30
N LEU A 398 -16.34 19.72 -28.34
CA LEU A 398 -15.10 18.98 -28.63
C LEU A 398 -14.64 19.10 -30.10
N ALA A 399 -15.47 19.64 -30.99
CA ALA A 399 -15.15 19.78 -32.41
C ALA A 399 -14.25 21.00 -32.70
N ASP A 400 -14.15 21.94 -31.76
CA ASP A 400 -13.36 23.17 -31.88
C ASP A 400 -11.93 23.03 -31.30
N PHE A 401 -11.48 21.78 -31.04
CA PHE A 401 -10.19 21.43 -30.42
C PHE A 401 -8.96 21.60 -31.35
N THR A 402 -8.95 22.58 -32.26
CA THR A 402 -7.82 22.80 -33.18
C THR A 402 -6.63 23.54 -32.54
N GLU A 403 -6.81 24.14 -31.35
CA GLU A 403 -5.79 24.96 -30.67
C GLU A 403 -5.49 24.48 -29.23
N ASN A 404 -5.66 23.19 -28.95
CA ASN A 404 -5.43 22.68 -27.60
C ASN A 404 -3.93 22.50 -27.31
N SER A 405 -3.42 23.10 -26.23
CA SER A 405 -2.01 23.03 -25.83
C SER A 405 -1.60 21.72 -25.13
N VAL A 406 -2.53 20.78 -24.92
CA VAL A 406 -2.30 19.55 -24.16
C VAL A 406 -2.12 18.36 -25.11
N LYS A 407 -0.92 17.75 -25.09
CA LYS A 407 -0.59 16.52 -25.81
C LYS A 407 -0.45 15.36 -24.84
N VAL A 408 -1.16 14.26 -25.09
CA VAL A 408 -1.01 13.00 -24.35
C VAL A 408 -0.34 12.01 -25.29
N LEU A 409 0.79 11.43 -24.83
CA LEU A 409 1.62 10.56 -25.66
C LEU A 409 1.88 9.26 -24.91
N GLN A 410 1.77 8.14 -25.61
CA GLN A 410 2.30 6.87 -25.15
C GLN A 410 3.79 6.80 -25.52
N GLY A 411 4.67 6.68 -24.54
CA GLY A 411 6.11 6.63 -24.78
C GLY A 411 6.87 5.90 -23.68
N ASP A 412 8.09 5.49 -24.01
CA ASP A 412 9.05 4.93 -23.06
C ASP A 412 9.95 6.06 -22.56
N ALA A 413 9.94 6.31 -21.25
CA ALA A 413 10.73 7.38 -20.62
C ALA A 413 12.24 7.24 -20.86
N THR A 414 12.74 6.03 -21.16
CA THR A 414 14.15 5.77 -21.47
C THR A 414 14.56 6.19 -22.88
N SER A 415 13.58 6.42 -23.77
CA SER A 415 13.80 6.71 -25.19
C SER A 415 12.71 7.64 -25.76
N LEU A 416 12.40 8.71 -25.03
CA LEU A 416 11.43 9.72 -25.48
C LEU A 416 11.89 10.35 -26.80
N ASN A 417 10.94 10.61 -27.69
CA ASN A 417 11.15 11.38 -28.91
C ASN A 417 10.01 12.38 -29.06
N LEU A 418 10.13 13.52 -28.37
CA LEU A 418 9.05 14.52 -28.27
C LEU A 418 9.18 15.64 -29.32
N GLY A 419 10.32 15.73 -30.02
CA GLY A 419 10.56 16.74 -31.07
C GLY A 419 10.68 18.18 -30.58
N GLU A 420 10.53 18.42 -29.27
CA GLU A 420 10.59 19.73 -28.63
C GLU A 420 11.28 19.65 -27.26
N LYS A 421 11.69 20.82 -26.73
CA LYS A 421 12.27 20.96 -25.39
C LYS A 421 11.28 21.67 -24.45
N PHE A 422 11.26 21.24 -23.18
CA PHE A 422 10.32 21.69 -22.17
C PHE A 422 10.98 22.60 -21.12
N ASP A 423 10.23 23.60 -20.65
CA ASP A 423 10.64 24.48 -19.55
C ASP A 423 10.66 23.75 -18.20
N VAL A 424 9.68 22.87 -17.99
CA VAL A 424 9.47 22.12 -16.75
C VAL A 424 9.16 20.68 -17.09
N ILE A 425 9.86 19.74 -16.47
CA ILE A 425 9.52 18.32 -16.48
C ILE A 425 9.22 17.93 -15.03
N VAL A 426 8.05 17.36 -14.75
CA VAL A 426 7.68 16.86 -13.42
C VAL A 426 7.42 15.37 -13.52
N THR A 427 8.07 14.57 -12.67
CA THR A 427 7.95 13.11 -12.71
C THR A 427 8.00 12.47 -11.32
N ASP A 428 7.37 11.31 -11.21
CA ASP A 428 7.46 10.40 -10.07
C ASP A 428 8.10 9.09 -10.57
N PRO A 429 9.44 8.96 -10.50
CA PRO A 429 10.14 7.80 -11.01
C PRO A 429 9.80 6.54 -10.19
N PRO A 430 9.84 5.35 -10.81
CA PRO A 430 9.44 4.10 -10.15
C PRO A 430 10.36 3.69 -9.01
N TYR A 431 9.77 3.11 -7.96
CA TYR A 431 10.42 2.67 -6.73
C TYR A 431 10.86 1.19 -6.79
N ALA A 432 11.90 0.90 -7.57
CA ALA A 432 12.50 -0.44 -7.67
C ALA A 432 11.44 -1.55 -7.90
N ASP A 433 11.38 -2.59 -7.06
CA ASP A 433 10.41 -3.70 -7.18
C ASP A 433 9.26 -3.62 -6.17
N ASP A 434 8.71 -2.42 -5.92
CA ASP A 434 7.60 -2.24 -4.97
C ASP A 434 6.28 -2.87 -5.45
N VAL A 435 5.96 -2.69 -6.74
CA VAL A 435 4.77 -3.25 -7.40
C VAL A 435 5.15 -3.68 -8.81
N PRO A 436 4.88 -4.94 -9.23
CA PRO A 436 5.14 -5.39 -10.61
C PRO A 436 4.01 -4.93 -11.55
N TYR A 437 4.04 -3.67 -11.99
CA TYR A 437 2.93 -3.07 -12.74
C TYR A 437 2.68 -3.79 -14.07
N THR A 438 3.74 -4.19 -14.77
CA THR A 438 3.59 -4.87 -16.07
C THR A 438 2.81 -6.18 -15.91
N GLU A 439 3.13 -6.97 -14.88
CA GLU A 439 2.51 -8.26 -14.66
C GLU A 439 1.09 -8.13 -14.07
N LEU A 440 0.84 -7.17 -13.17
CA LEU A 440 -0.48 -6.96 -12.56
C LEU A 440 -1.48 -6.32 -13.51
N SER A 441 -1.02 -5.39 -14.37
CA SER A 441 -1.88 -4.74 -15.35
C SER A 441 -2.40 -5.70 -16.42
N ASP A 442 -1.78 -6.88 -16.58
CA ASP A 442 -2.30 -7.94 -17.45
C ASP A 442 -3.69 -8.45 -17.05
N PHE A 443 -4.07 -8.33 -15.78
CA PHE A 443 -5.43 -8.59 -15.33
C PHE A 443 -6.46 -7.73 -16.09
N TYR A 444 -6.10 -6.50 -16.46
CA TYR A 444 -6.94 -5.59 -17.25
C TYR A 444 -6.67 -5.69 -18.74
N TYR A 445 -5.39 -5.75 -19.13
CA TYR A 445 -4.95 -5.65 -20.51
C TYR A 445 -5.58 -6.70 -21.42
N VAL A 446 -5.68 -7.96 -20.97
CA VAL A 446 -6.24 -9.05 -21.78
C VAL A 446 -7.71 -8.81 -22.13
N TRP A 447 -8.46 -8.16 -21.24
CA TRP A 447 -9.86 -7.80 -21.45
C TRP A 447 -10.01 -6.52 -22.28
N LEU A 448 -9.16 -5.52 -22.02
CA LEU A 448 -9.15 -4.27 -22.78
C LEU A 448 -8.85 -4.53 -24.26
N LYS A 449 -7.81 -5.34 -24.53
CA LYS A 449 -7.45 -5.80 -25.87
C LYS A 449 -8.64 -6.44 -26.57
N ARG A 450 -9.38 -7.31 -25.89
CA ARG A 450 -10.58 -7.95 -26.45
C ARG A 450 -11.67 -6.94 -26.76
N ALA A 451 -12.02 -6.07 -25.82
CA ALA A 451 -13.10 -5.09 -26.01
C ALA A 451 -12.84 -4.10 -27.17
N LEU A 452 -11.57 -3.80 -27.45
CA LEU A 452 -11.16 -2.78 -28.41
C LEU A 452 -10.59 -3.34 -29.74
N SER A 453 -10.51 -4.66 -29.88
CA SER A 453 -10.13 -5.34 -31.13
C SER A 453 -11.34 -5.93 -31.85
N ASP A 454 -11.21 -6.25 -33.13
CA ASP A 454 -12.17 -7.08 -33.85
C ASP A 454 -11.81 -8.57 -33.76
N VAL A 455 -12.69 -9.42 -34.28
CA VAL A 455 -12.46 -10.87 -34.42
C VAL A 455 -12.64 -11.29 -35.87
N GLU A 456 -11.62 -11.90 -36.43
CA GLU A 456 -11.66 -12.53 -37.77
C GLU A 456 -11.05 -13.93 -37.68
N ASN A 457 -11.74 -14.92 -38.29
CA ASN A 457 -11.28 -16.32 -38.33
C ASN A 457 -10.87 -16.88 -36.95
N GLY A 458 -11.62 -16.53 -35.90
CA GLY A 458 -11.37 -16.97 -34.53
C GLY A 458 -10.15 -16.33 -33.85
N LYS A 459 -9.64 -15.19 -34.37
CA LYS A 459 -8.48 -14.48 -33.81
C LYS A 459 -8.78 -12.99 -33.64
N LEU A 460 -8.15 -12.38 -32.64
CA LEU A 460 -8.20 -10.94 -32.46
C LEU A 460 -7.42 -10.24 -33.58
N VAL A 461 -8.02 -9.20 -34.15
CA VAL A 461 -7.39 -8.36 -35.17
C VAL A 461 -7.46 -6.87 -34.77
N PRO A 462 -6.48 -6.06 -35.19
CA PRO A 462 -6.45 -4.63 -34.89
C PRO A 462 -7.74 -3.90 -35.22
N ARG A 463 -8.24 -3.10 -34.27
CA ARG A 463 -9.28 -2.08 -34.52
C ARG A 463 -8.89 -0.78 -33.83
N PHE A 464 -9.27 -0.62 -32.56
CA PHE A 464 -9.00 0.55 -31.74
C PHE A 464 -7.70 0.38 -30.93
N HIS A 465 -6.96 1.47 -30.72
CA HIS A 465 -5.67 1.51 -30.02
C HIS A 465 -4.71 0.39 -30.46
N LYS A 466 -4.65 0.11 -31.76
CA LYS A 466 -3.97 -1.08 -32.31
C LYS A 466 -2.51 -1.19 -31.89
N GLU A 467 -1.78 -0.07 -31.77
CA GLU A 467 -0.39 -0.05 -31.34
C GLU A 467 -0.19 -0.47 -29.88
N ALA A 468 -1.23 -0.36 -29.04
CA ALA A 468 -1.19 -0.84 -27.66
C ALA A 468 -1.31 -2.37 -27.56
N PHE A 469 -1.99 -3.00 -28.52
CA PHE A 469 -2.35 -4.42 -28.47
C PHE A 469 -1.64 -5.30 -29.50
N PHE A 470 -1.07 -4.69 -30.54
CA PHE A 470 -0.43 -5.36 -31.65
C PHE A 470 0.88 -4.66 -32.00
N LYS A 471 1.89 -5.47 -32.32
CA LYS A 471 3.15 -4.99 -32.89
C LYS A 471 3.15 -5.15 -34.40
N ARG A 472 3.69 -4.17 -35.10
CA ARG A 472 3.86 -4.21 -36.55
C ARG A 472 5.16 -4.89 -36.92
N ILE A 473 5.09 -6.03 -37.61
CA ILE A 473 6.24 -6.76 -38.15
C ILE A 473 6.10 -6.78 -39.67
N GLY A 474 6.83 -5.87 -40.33
CA GLY A 474 6.65 -5.61 -41.77
C GLY A 474 5.23 -5.12 -42.06
N PRO A 475 4.48 -5.74 -43.00
CA PRO A 475 3.09 -5.38 -43.29
C PRO A 475 2.08 -6.02 -42.32
N LYS A 476 2.49 -6.93 -41.44
CA LYS A 476 1.58 -7.71 -40.58
C LYS A 476 1.50 -7.13 -39.17
N TRP A 477 0.30 -7.14 -38.61
CA TRP A 477 0.06 -6.91 -37.19
C TRP A 477 0.10 -8.24 -36.44
N VAL A 478 0.88 -8.29 -35.37
CA VAL A 478 1.05 -9.46 -34.51
C VAL A 478 0.57 -9.11 -33.11
N GLU A 479 -0.35 -9.90 -32.58
CA GLU A 479 -0.92 -9.69 -31.25
C GLU A 479 0.15 -9.74 -30.16
N ILE A 480 0.11 -8.77 -29.25
CA ILE A 480 0.81 -8.81 -27.97
C ILE A 480 -0.09 -9.56 -26.99
N LYS A 481 0.27 -10.82 -26.71
CA LYS A 481 -0.54 -11.70 -25.85
C LYS A 481 -0.71 -11.14 -24.44
N THR A 482 0.39 -10.82 -23.78
CA THR A 482 0.41 -10.17 -22.46
C THR A 482 1.53 -9.16 -22.39
N GLN A 483 1.38 -8.14 -21.55
CA GLN A 483 2.39 -7.13 -21.30
C GLN A 483 3.61 -7.74 -20.63
N TRP A 484 3.47 -8.70 -19.71
CA TRP A 484 4.64 -9.28 -19.04
C TRP A 484 5.57 -10.02 -20.00
N GLN A 485 5.05 -10.59 -21.09
CA GLN A 485 5.86 -11.28 -22.09
C GLN A 485 6.65 -10.30 -22.98
N GLU A 486 6.08 -9.13 -23.26
CA GLU A 486 6.66 -8.16 -24.21
C GLU A 486 7.44 -7.04 -23.50
N PHE A 487 6.96 -6.58 -22.34
CA PHE A 487 7.37 -5.32 -21.73
C PHE A 487 7.95 -5.46 -20.32
N ALA A 488 7.94 -6.62 -19.67
CA ALA A 488 8.40 -6.73 -18.27
C ALA A 488 9.84 -6.23 -18.08
N LYS A 489 10.73 -6.51 -19.03
CA LYS A 489 12.12 -6.03 -19.01
C LYS A 489 12.27 -4.55 -19.34
N LYS A 490 11.22 -3.86 -19.81
CA LYS A 490 11.23 -2.41 -20.03
C LYS A 490 10.79 -1.62 -18.80
N GLU A 491 10.07 -2.25 -17.87
CA GLU A 491 9.75 -1.61 -16.60
C GLU A 491 11.01 -1.46 -15.74
N VAL A 492 11.23 -0.23 -15.26
CA VAL A 492 12.38 0.15 -14.45
C VAL A 492 12.19 -0.37 -13.03
N SER A 493 12.59 -1.64 -12.81
CA SER A 493 12.41 -2.34 -11.54
C SER A 493 13.55 -3.33 -11.27
N THR A 494 13.78 -3.64 -9.99
CA THR A 494 14.77 -4.62 -9.52
C THR A 494 14.24 -6.05 -9.48
N ASN A 495 13.10 -6.36 -10.13
CA ASN A 495 12.47 -7.68 -10.07
C ASN A 495 13.36 -8.78 -10.70
N PRO A 496 13.93 -9.69 -9.90
CA PRO A 496 14.81 -10.74 -10.43
C PRO A 496 14.06 -11.81 -11.22
N GLY A 497 12.74 -11.96 -11.01
CA GLY A 497 11.92 -12.95 -11.69
C GLY A 497 11.92 -12.80 -13.21
N ARG A 498 12.07 -11.57 -13.72
CA ARG A 498 12.11 -11.22 -15.15
C ARG A 498 13.32 -11.77 -15.90
N PHE A 499 14.34 -12.20 -15.16
CA PHE A 499 15.55 -12.84 -15.69
C PHE A 499 15.54 -14.37 -15.55
N MET A 500 14.41 -14.95 -15.13
CA MET A 500 14.14 -16.39 -15.18
C MET A 500 15.20 -17.26 -14.46
N GLU A 501 15.74 -18.27 -15.14
CA GLU A 501 16.66 -19.30 -14.61
C GLU A 501 18.12 -18.82 -14.53
N ASP A 502 18.38 -17.53 -14.76
CA ASP A 502 19.73 -16.97 -14.65
C ASP A 502 20.24 -17.03 -13.19
N GLY A 503 21.38 -17.72 -12.99
CA GLY A 503 22.00 -17.87 -11.68
C GLY A 503 22.33 -16.54 -10.99
N ASN A 504 22.60 -15.49 -11.77
CA ASN A 504 22.94 -14.14 -11.28
C ASN A 504 21.80 -13.13 -11.46
N LYS A 505 20.54 -13.60 -11.54
CA LYS A 505 19.36 -12.76 -11.80
C LYS A 505 19.20 -11.55 -10.88
N LYS A 506 19.61 -11.65 -9.61
CA LYS A 506 19.50 -10.54 -8.64
C LYS A 506 20.42 -9.38 -9.03
N GLU A 507 21.69 -9.67 -9.27
CA GLU A 507 22.69 -8.66 -9.68
C GLU A 507 22.33 -8.08 -11.05
N LYS A 508 21.86 -8.92 -11.98
CA LYS A 508 21.39 -8.46 -13.30
C LYS A 508 20.18 -7.53 -13.18
N ALA A 509 19.22 -7.82 -12.30
CA ALA A 509 18.05 -6.97 -12.11
C ALA A 509 18.41 -5.60 -11.54
N VAL A 510 19.29 -5.55 -10.54
CA VAL A 510 19.78 -4.27 -9.98
C VAL A 510 20.50 -3.45 -11.06
N ARG A 511 21.44 -4.06 -11.78
CA ARG A 511 22.17 -3.36 -12.86
C ARG A 511 21.25 -2.91 -14.00
N HIS A 512 20.25 -3.72 -14.33
CA HIS A 512 19.26 -3.39 -15.37
C HIS A 512 18.37 -2.21 -14.94
N PHE A 513 17.93 -2.20 -13.69
CA PHE A 513 17.23 -1.08 -13.07
C PHE A 513 18.07 0.20 -13.13
N GLU A 514 19.31 0.19 -12.63
CA GLU A 514 20.21 1.35 -12.65
C GLU A 514 20.41 1.90 -14.06
N ASN A 515 20.56 1.02 -15.06
CA ASN A 515 20.72 1.41 -16.45
C ASN A 515 19.46 2.11 -17.00
N LEU A 516 18.28 1.50 -16.85
CA LEU A 516 17.03 2.09 -17.35
C LEU A 516 16.68 3.39 -16.61
N PHE A 517 16.88 3.42 -15.30
CA PHE A 517 16.65 4.60 -14.47
C PHE A 517 17.57 5.75 -14.92
N SER A 518 18.85 5.48 -15.15
CA SER A 518 19.80 6.46 -15.69
C SER A 518 19.42 6.93 -17.10
N GLN A 519 18.99 6.01 -17.98
CA GLN A 519 18.55 6.35 -19.33
C GLN A 519 17.32 7.27 -19.31
N ALA A 520 16.38 7.06 -18.39
CA ALA A 520 15.24 7.95 -18.22
C ALA A 520 15.66 9.37 -17.83
N PHE A 521 16.60 9.51 -16.88
CA PHE A 521 17.15 10.83 -16.52
C PHE A 521 17.88 11.50 -17.67
N ILE A 522 18.68 10.76 -18.45
CA ILE A 522 19.35 11.29 -19.64
C ILE A 522 18.31 11.75 -20.66
N SER A 523 17.31 10.92 -20.96
CA SER A 523 16.25 11.25 -21.93
C SER A 523 15.49 12.51 -21.51
N MET A 524 15.07 12.62 -20.25
CA MET A 524 14.42 13.84 -19.72
C MET A 524 15.33 15.07 -19.82
N ARG A 525 16.62 14.93 -19.50
CA ARG A 525 17.60 16.03 -19.58
C ARG A 525 17.81 16.52 -21.02
N GLU A 526 17.82 15.64 -22.02
CA GLU A 526 17.92 16.06 -23.43
C GLU A 526 16.67 16.84 -23.91
N HIS A 527 15.50 16.51 -23.37
CA HIS A 527 14.25 17.21 -23.64
C HIS A 527 14.02 18.44 -22.74
N LEU A 528 14.93 18.75 -21.80
CA LEU A 528 14.82 19.94 -20.97
C LEU A 528 15.46 21.14 -21.69
N LYS A 529 14.88 22.34 -21.59
CA LYS A 529 15.57 23.59 -21.98
C LYS A 529 16.78 23.85 -21.09
N ASP A 530 17.72 24.66 -21.54
CA ASP A 530 18.98 24.86 -20.83
C ASP A 530 18.80 25.62 -19.49
N ASP A 531 17.78 26.48 -19.40
CA ASP A 531 17.32 27.16 -18.19
C ASP A 531 16.11 26.47 -17.52
N GLY A 532 15.70 25.31 -18.03
CA GLY A 532 14.56 24.54 -17.53
C GLY A 532 14.83 23.86 -16.19
N ILE A 533 13.76 23.32 -15.59
CA ILE A 533 13.81 22.54 -14.35
C ILE A 533 13.23 21.14 -14.54
N LEU A 534 13.92 20.13 -14.01
CA LEU A 534 13.39 18.79 -13.82
C LEU A 534 13.05 18.61 -12.34
N VAL A 535 11.83 18.19 -12.04
CA VAL A 535 11.32 17.96 -10.69
C VAL A 535 11.01 16.49 -10.54
N THR A 536 11.68 15.82 -9.60
CA THR A 536 11.46 14.41 -9.30
C THR A 536 10.89 14.25 -7.90
N TYR A 537 9.83 13.47 -7.76
CA TYR A 537 9.33 13.04 -6.47
C TYR A 537 10.08 11.76 -6.02
N TYR A 538 10.52 11.66 -4.77
CA TYR A 538 11.33 10.52 -4.32
C TYR A 538 11.18 10.23 -2.82
N ALA A 539 10.86 9.00 -2.43
CA ALA A 539 10.46 8.67 -1.05
C ALA A 539 11.29 7.55 -0.40
N HIS A 540 12.52 7.84 0.05
CA HIS A 540 13.35 6.83 0.75
C HIS A 540 14.32 7.42 1.81
N THR A 541 14.48 6.72 2.95
CA THR A 541 15.60 6.92 3.92
C THR A 541 16.79 6.03 3.62
N ASP A 542 16.63 5.12 2.66
CA ASP A 542 17.63 4.12 2.31
C ASP A 542 18.77 4.73 1.49
N LEU A 543 20.00 4.38 1.86
CA LEU A 543 21.21 4.88 1.19
C LEU A 543 21.31 4.42 -0.27
N GLU A 544 20.94 3.18 -0.60
CA GLU A 544 21.02 2.67 -1.98
C GLU A 544 20.10 3.44 -2.93
N SER A 545 18.94 3.83 -2.40
CA SER A 545 17.97 4.66 -3.09
C SER A 545 18.56 6.04 -3.42
N TRP A 546 19.18 6.71 -2.44
CA TRP A 546 19.89 7.98 -2.69
C TRP A 546 21.07 7.83 -3.65
N ILE A 547 21.86 6.76 -3.53
CA ILE A 547 22.95 6.47 -4.48
C ILE A 547 22.40 6.38 -5.89
N THR A 548 21.33 5.60 -6.12
CA THR A 548 20.73 5.43 -7.44
C THR A 548 20.28 6.76 -8.04
N LEU A 549 19.58 7.58 -7.25
CA LEU A 549 19.08 8.89 -7.68
C LEU A 549 20.22 9.84 -8.08
N ILE A 550 21.26 9.91 -7.24
CA ILE A 550 22.41 10.79 -7.45
C ILE A 550 23.29 10.28 -8.61
N GLU A 551 23.49 8.97 -8.74
CA GLU A 551 24.18 8.39 -9.91
C GLU A 551 23.44 8.73 -11.21
N ALA A 552 22.13 8.49 -11.27
CA ALA A 552 21.34 8.75 -12.47
C ALA A 552 21.25 10.24 -12.82
N GLY A 553 20.86 11.08 -11.85
CA GLY A 553 20.66 12.51 -12.07
C GLY A 553 21.96 13.28 -12.24
N TRP A 554 22.88 13.15 -11.28
CA TRP A 554 24.12 13.94 -11.27
C TRP A 554 25.22 13.33 -12.14
N ARG A 555 25.57 12.05 -11.94
CA ARG A 555 26.71 11.45 -12.66
C ARG A 555 26.39 11.17 -14.13
N LYS A 556 25.24 10.54 -14.41
CA LYS A 556 24.86 10.10 -15.77
C LYS A 556 24.20 11.21 -16.58
N ALA A 557 23.19 11.87 -16.04
CA ALA A 557 22.46 12.93 -16.74
C ALA A 557 23.08 14.33 -16.59
N LYS A 558 24.15 14.49 -15.80
CA LYS A 558 24.85 15.78 -15.62
C LYS A 558 23.91 16.91 -15.17
N LEU A 559 23.02 16.60 -14.25
CA LEU A 559 22.14 17.56 -13.60
C LEU A 559 22.68 17.95 -12.24
N GLN A 560 22.34 19.15 -11.78
CA GLN A 560 22.65 19.63 -10.45
C GLN A 560 21.36 19.69 -9.62
N ILE A 561 21.40 19.23 -8.38
CA ILE A 561 20.33 19.49 -7.41
C ILE A 561 20.44 20.96 -7.01
N THR A 562 19.37 21.72 -7.19
CA THR A 562 19.32 23.13 -6.77
C THR A 562 18.46 23.34 -5.54
N ARG A 563 17.55 22.41 -5.28
CA ARG A 563 16.74 22.38 -4.06
C ARG A 563 16.14 21.01 -3.85
N ALA A 564 15.82 20.66 -2.62
CA ALA A 564 14.87 19.59 -2.36
C ALA A 564 13.96 19.96 -1.18
N PHE A 565 12.74 19.46 -1.23
CA PHE A 565 11.70 19.79 -0.27
C PHE A 565 11.07 18.51 0.25
N PRO A 566 10.94 18.32 1.56
CA PRO A 566 10.11 17.27 2.11
C PRO A 566 8.63 17.58 1.85
N LEU A 567 7.84 16.53 1.61
CA LEU A 567 6.40 16.59 1.41
C LEU A 567 5.76 15.41 2.15
N GLY A 568 4.96 15.71 3.18
CA GLY A 568 4.10 14.72 3.82
C GLY A 568 2.93 14.37 2.90
N THR A 569 2.87 13.14 2.42
CA THR A 569 1.90 12.74 1.38
C THR A 569 0.92 11.66 1.80
N GLU A 570 1.05 11.13 3.01
CA GLU A 570 0.29 9.94 3.42
C GLU A 570 -0.61 10.15 4.64
N SER A 571 -1.77 9.49 4.64
CA SER A 571 -2.73 9.52 5.75
C SER A 571 -2.23 8.70 6.94
N SER A 572 -2.42 9.20 8.16
CA SER A 572 -2.09 8.50 9.41
C SER A 572 -2.92 7.23 9.66
N GLN A 573 -3.91 6.93 8.81
CA GLN A 573 -4.85 5.80 8.96
C GLN A 573 -4.54 4.58 8.07
N ARG A 574 -3.39 4.52 7.40
CA ARG A 574 -3.06 3.43 6.46
C ARG A 574 -2.90 2.08 7.16
N VAL A 575 -3.32 1.02 6.49
CA VAL A 575 -3.32 -0.36 7.02
C VAL A 575 -1.90 -0.89 7.30
N THR A 576 -0.90 -0.39 6.56
CA THR A 576 0.53 -0.67 6.76
C THR A 576 1.15 0.04 7.97
N ALA A 577 0.49 1.05 8.53
CA ALA A 577 1.01 1.87 9.63
C ALA A 577 0.83 1.25 11.04
N ARG A 578 0.24 0.04 11.15
CA ARG A 578 0.10 -0.65 12.44
C ARG A 578 1.44 -1.14 12.97
N GLY A 579 2.14 -0.27 13.68
CA GLY A 579 3.31 -0.59 14.52
C GLY A 579 4.67 -0.32 13.90
N LYS A 580 4.73 0.21 12.67
CA LYS A 580 5.97 0.69 12.01
C LYS A 580 5.73 2.08 11.45
N MET A 581 6.58 3.05 11.79
CA MET A 581 6.73 4.26 10.99
C MET A 581 7.49 3.85 9.74
N ALA A 582 6.76 3.59 8.66
CA ALA A 582 7.33 3.61 7.33
C ALA A 582 7.18 5.04 6.81
N LEU A 583 8.24 5.58 6.19
CA LEU A 583 8.37 6.92 5.61
C LEU A 583 7.05 7.56 5.16
N ASP A 584 6.51 8.43 6.03
CA ASP A 584 5.34 9.27 5.74
C ASP A 584 5.73 10.55 4.97
N THR A 585 7.02 10.70 4.62
CA THR A 585 7.59 11.88 3.96
C THR A 585 8.29 11.48 2.68
N SER A 586 7.93 12.13 1.58
CA SER A 586 8.63 12.06 0.31
C SER A 586 9.41 13.34 0.05
N VAL A 587 10.38 13.33 -0.84
CA VAL A 587 11.25 14.46 -1.16
C VAL A 587 11.05 14.86 -2.61
N VAL A 588 10.69 16.11 -2.84
CA VAL A 588 10.66 16.74 -4.16
C VAL A 588 12.05 17.30 -4.44
N VAL A 589 12.77 16.75 -5.41
CA VAL A 589 14.12 17.19 -5.80
C VAL A 589 14.05 18.00 -7.09
N VAL A 590 14.63 19.20 -7.07
CA VAL A 590 14.67 20.13 -8.20
C VAL A 590 16.06 20.10 -8.83
N TRP A 591 16.09 19.67 -10.08
CA TRP A 591 17.29 19.51 -10.91
C TRP A 591 17.37 20.60 -11.97
N ARG A 592 18.57 21.10 -12.24
CA ARG A 592 18.86 21.99 -13.37
C ARG A 592 20.00 21.44 -14.21
N LYS A 593 20.01 21.79 -15.49
CA LYS A 593 21.14 21.51 -16.37
C LYS A 593 22.39 22.20 -15.86
N LYS A 594 23.49 21.47 -15.97
CA LYS A 594 24.81 21.91 -15.55
C LYS A 594 25.63 22.37 -16.76
N ASN A 595 26.30 23.52 -16.63
CA ASN A 595 27.28 24.02 -17.60
C ASN A 595 28.73 23.99 -17.08
N GLU A 596 28.96 23.62 -15.81
CA GLU A 596 30.27 23.64 -15.16
C GLU A 596 30.99 22.28 -15.31
N GLU A 597 32.22 22.27 -15.81
CA GLU A 597 33.05 21.05 -15.97
C GLU A 597 34.11 20.90 -14.86
N LYS A 598 34.13 21.79 -13.87
CA LYS A 598 35.12 21.82 -12.78
C LYS A 598 35.01 20.61 -11.84
N GLU A 599 36.15 20.10 -11.41
CA GLU A 599 36.30 19.09 -10.36
C GLU A 599 36.71 19.75 -9.04
N VAL A 600 36.46 19.09 -7.90
CA VAL A 600 36.83 19.57 -6.57
C VAL A 600 37.55 18.50 -5.76
N TRP A 601 38.52 18.89 -4.94
CA TRP A 601 39.13 17.98 -3.98
C TRP A 601 38.25 17.82 -2.75
N ALA A 602 38.14 16.58 -2.26
CA ALA A 602 37.29 16.28 -1.11
C ALA A 602 37.68 17.06 0.16
N SER A 603 38.97 17.38 0.34
CA SER A 603 39.47 18.22 1.43
C SER A 603 38.89 19.63 1.41
N ASP A 604 38.83 20.24 0.22
CA ASP A 604 38.34 21.60 0.05
C ASP A 604 36.81 21.65 0.21
N LEU A 605 36.15 20.55 -0.17
CA LEU A 605 34.71 20.41 -0.09
C LEU A 605 34.22 20.27 1.35
N GLU A 606 34.97 19.60 2.24
CA GLU A 606 34.55 19.31 3.62
C GLU A 606 34.25 20.57 4.45
N GLU A 607 35.09 21.60 4.34
CA GLU A 607 34.90 22.89 5.00
C GLU A 607 33.65 23.61 4.46
N ILE A 608 33.49 23.63 3.14
CA ILE A 608 32.35 24.25 2.46
C ILE A 608 31.04 23.57 2.86
N LEU A 609 31.00 22.23 2.86
CA LEU A 609 29.78 21.48 3.19
C LEU A 609 29.37 21.70 4.65
N THR A 610 30.34 21.81 5.55
CA THR A 610 30.07 22.10 6.97
C THR A 610 29.41 23.47 7.12
N GLU A 611 29.96 24.51 6.48
CA GLU A 611 29.39 25.86 6.49
C GLU A 611 27.98 25.88 5.89
N VAL A 612 27.79 25.24 4.73
CA VAL A 612 26.48 25.12 4.05
C VAL A 612 25.47 24.38 4.93
N GLY A 613 25.88 23.31 5.60
CA GLY A 613 25.04 22.54 6.51
C GLY A 613 24.51 23.38 7.66
N VAL A 614 25.39 24.11 8.36
CA VAL A 614 25.00 24.99 9.49
C VAL A 614 24.09 26.12 9.00
N LYS A 615 24.49 26.82 7.92
CA LYS A 615 23.73 27.95 7.39
C LYS A 615 22.32 27.55 6.96
N SER A 616 22.20 26.45 6.22
CA SER A 616 20.90 25.95 5.76
C SER A 616 20.05 25.44 6.93
N ALA A 617 20.64 24.77 7.92
CA ALA A 617 19.90 24.34 9.11
C ALA A 617 19.27 25.52 9.86
N LYS A 618 20.03 26.61 10.06
CA LYS A 618 19.50 27.85 10.68
C LYS A 618 18.35 28.45 9.87
N GLU A 619 18.51 28.51 8.55
CA GLU A 619 17.48 29.03 7.65
C GLU A 619 16.19 28.19 7.78
N PHE A 620 16.27 26.87 7.65
CA PHE A 620 15.11 25.99 7.71
C PHE A 620 14.43 25.99 9.09
N LEU A 621 15.21 26.02 10.18
CA LEU A 621 14.68 26.19 11.54
C LEU A 621 13.91 27.51 11.68
N SER A 622 14.41 28.61 11.09
CA SER A 622 13.74 29.91 11.13
C SER A 622 12.39 29.93 10.39
N TYR A 623 12.22 29.06 9.39
CA TYR A 623 10.94 28.84 8.70
C TYR A 623 10.02 27.82 9.40
N GLY A 624 10.45 27.25 10.53
CA GLY A 624 9.68 26.30 11.31
C GLY A 624 9.79 24.84 10.85
N HIS A 625 10.72 24.51 9.94
CA HIS A 625 10.99 23.12 9.58
C HIS A 625 11.65 22.39 10.75
N HIS A 626 11.22 21.15 10.98
CA HIS A 626 11.66 20.32 12.11
C HIS A 626 11.61 18.84 11.73
N GLY A 627 12.23 17.99 12.54
CA GLY A 627 12.23 16.54 12.31
C GLY A 627 12.87 16.16 10.97
N LEU A 628 12.24 15.23 10.24
CA LEU A 628 12.69 14.80 8.91
C LEU A 628 12.67 15.91 7.86
N ASP A 629 11.78 16.90 8.02
CA ASP A 629 11.71 18.00 7.06
C ASP A 629 12.99 18.85 7.10
N LEU A 630 13.50 19.08 8.31
CA LEU A 630 14.78 19.74 8.54
C LEU A 630 15.93 18.90 7.98
N LEU A 631 15.94 17.59 8.22
CA LEU A 631 16.97 16.68 7.71
C LEU A 631 17.12 16.79 6.19
N TYR A 632 16.02 16.65 5.46
CA TYR A 632 16.06 16.63 4.00
C TYR A 632 16.29 18.02 3.39
N GLY A 633 15.80 19.09 4.01
CA GLY A 633 16.11 20.45 3.56
C GLY A 633 17.62 20.75 3.63
N VAL A 634 18.25 20.40 4.76
CA VAL A 634 19.70 20.58 4.95
C VAL A 634 20.49 19.67 4.02
N MET A 635 20.12 18.38 3.95
CA MET A 635 20.76 17.42 3.04
C MET A 635 20.72 17.89 1.59
N ALA A 636 19.60 18.46 1.15
CA ALA A 636 19.45 19.00 -0.20
C ALA A 636 20.37 20.19 -0.46
N SER A 637 20.58 21.04 0.54
CA SER A 637 21.49 22.19 0.43
C SER A 637 22.94 21.73 0.31
N VAL A 638 23.33 20.74 1.13
CA VAL A 638 24.64 20.09 1.06
C VAL A 638 24.84 19.39 -0.28
N LEU A 639 23.87 18.60 -0.74
CA LEU A 639 23.89 17.96 -2.06
C LEU A 639 23.92 18.97 -3.20
N SER A 640 23.28 20.13 -3.04
CA SER A 640 23.33 21.18 -4.04
C SER A 640 24.74 21.66 -4.28
N GLU A 641 25.54 21.79 -3.22
CA GLU A 641 26.95 22.16 -3.31
C GLU A 641 27.77 21.05 -3.98
N VAL A 642 27.63 19.80 -3.53
CA VAL A 642 28.34 18.65 -4.12
C VAL A 642 28.06 18.53 -5.62
N THR A 643 26.79 18.63 -6.01
CA THR A 643 26.36 18.39 -7.40
C THR A 643 26.68 19.56 -8.34
N LYS A 644 27.19 20.70 -7.84
CA LYS A 644 27.80 21.77 -8.68
C LYS A 644 29.06 21.30 -9.39
N TYR A 645 29.78 20.34 -8.83
CA TYR A 645 31.04 19.86 -9.38
C TYR A 645 30.82 18.68 -10.32
N LYS A 646 31.75 18.46 -11.25
CA LYS A 646 31.69 17.36 -12.23
C LYS A 646 32.02 16.03 -11.54
N ALA A 647 33.00 16.10 -10.66
CA ALA A 647 33.48 15.00 -9.87
C ALA A 647 34.12 15.54 -8.59
N VAL A 648 34.09 14.71 -7.54
CA VAL A 648 34.86 14.91 -6.31
C VAL A 648 36.05 13.96 -6.34
N LYS A 649 37.26 14.48 -6.16
CA LYS A 649 38.52 13.73 -6.22
C LYS A 649 39.12 13.57 -4.83
N SER A 650 39.83 12.47 -4.66
CA SER A 650 40.72 12.17 -3.54
C SER A 650 42.10 11.79 -4.07
N PRO A 651 43.14 11.70 -3.22
CA PRO A 651 44.45 11.20 -3.65
C PRO A 651 44.43 9.80 -4.29
N LYS A 652 43.38 8.99 -4.00
CA LYS A 652 43.17 7.66 -4.57
C LYS A 652 42.40 7.67 -5.91
N GLY A 653 41.98 8.84 -6.37
CA GLY A 653 41.15 9.02 -7.57
C GLY A 653 39.76 9.58 -7.26
N GLU A 654 38.86 9.47 -8.23
CA GLU A 654 37.48 9.95 -8.14
C GLU A 654 36.66 9.13 -7.14
N LEU A 655 35.92 9.83 -6.27
CA LEU A 655 35.09 9.19 -5.27
C LEU A 655 33.77 8.68 -5.87
N SER A 656 33.35 7.51 -5.42
CA SER A 656 32.00 7.00 -5.74
C SER A 656 30.92 7.84 -5.06
N VAL A 657 29.68 7.82 -5.60
CA VAL A 657 28.54 8.50 -4.95
C VAL A 657 28.32 7.98 -3.52
N ARG A 658 28.50 6.67 -3.30
CA ARG A 658 28.45 6.09 -1.95
C ARG A 658 29.44 6.76 -1.01
N GLU A 659 30.71 6.84 -1.38
CA GLU A 659 31.74 7.45 -0.53
C GLU A 659 31.45 8.93 -0.26
N ILE A 660 30.90 9.66 -1.24
CA ILE A 660 30.50 11.06 -1.08
C ILE A 660 29.36 11.18 -0.06
N LEU A 661 28.33 10.34 -0.18
CA LEU A 661 27.18 10.36 0.73
C LEU A 661 27.58 9.98 2.16
N GLU A 662 28.27 8.85 2.32
CA GLU A 662 28.64 8.29 3.62
C GLU A 662 29.65 9.16 4.37
N ARG A 663 30.67 9.70 3.67
CA ARG A 663 31.79 10.39 4.34
C ARG A 663 31.67 11.90 4.41
N TYR A 664 30.85 12.52 3.56
CA TYR A 664 30.80 13.99 3.47
C TYR A 664 29.37 14.53 3.61
N VAL A 665 28.41 14.03 2.82
CA VAL A 665 27.04 14.60 2.81
C VAL A 665 26.29 14.35 4.11
N TYR A 666 26.18 13.09 4.55
CA TYR A 666 25.46 12.78 5.78
C TYR A 666 26.11 13.40 7.01
N PRO A 667 27.45 13.32 7.20
CA PRO A 667 28.11 14.03 8.28
C PRO A 667 27.87 15.54 8.27
N ALA A 668 28.06 16.22 7.12
CA ALA A 668 27.83 17.66 7.02
C ALA A 668 26.36 18.05 7.31
N THR A 669 25.41 17.19 6.94
CA THR A 669 23.99 17.41 7.21
C THR A 669 23.68 17.35 8.71
N ILE A 670 24.05 16.26 9.38
CA ILE A 670 23.74 16.07 10.80
C ILE A 670 24.55 17.03 11.67
N ASN A 671 25.84 17.20 11.39
CA ASN A 671 26.68 18.14 12.13
C ASN A 671 26.23 19.58 11.88
N GLY A 672 25.75 19.91 10.67
CA GLY A 672 25.14 21.20 10.37
C GLY A 672 23.90 21.48 11.21
N ILE A 673 23.00 20.49 11.34
CA ILE A 673 21.79 20.60 12.17
C ILE A 673 22.14 20.75 13.65
N VAL A 674 22.99 19.87 14.18
CA VAL A 674 23.39 19.92 15.59
C VAL A 674 24.18 21.20 15.88
N GLY A 675 25.09 21.60 15.00
CA GLY A 675 25.88 22.82 15.10
C GLY A 675 25.04 24.09 15.08
N ALA A 676 24.03 24.18 14.20
CA ALA A 676 23.10 25.30 14.16
C ALA A 676 22.35 25.47 15.49
N ILE A 677 21.86 24.38 16.08
CA ILE A 677 21.16 24.41 17.38
C ILE A 677 22.16 24.73 18.51
N ALA A 678 23.40 24.26 18.40
CA ALA A 678 24.44 24.45 19.41
C ALA A 678 24.99 25.87 19.50
N GLU A 679 25.16 26.55 18.37
CA GLU A 679 25.55 27.96 18.34
C GLU A 679 24.49 28.84 19.03
N ASP A 680 23.20 28.57 18.81
CA ASP A 680 22.10 29.33 19.42
C ASP A 680 22.09 29.24 20.96
N VAL A 681 22.51 28.11 21.52
CA VAL A 681 22.50 27.87 22.98
C VAL A 681 23.88 27.94 23.64
N LYS A 682 24.92 28.31 22.87
CA LYS A 682 26.33 28.34 23.28
C LYS A 682 26.75 27.06 24.00
N ALA A 683 26.53 25.91 23.36
CA ALA A 683 26.91 24.60 23.89
C ALA A 683 27.98 23.95 23.01
N GLU A 684 29.00 23.36 23.64
CA GLU A 684 29.97 22.51 22.94
C GLU A 684 29.56 21.04 23.15
N MET A 685 29.31 20.33 22.05
CA MET A 685 29.13 18.89 22.06
C MET A 685 30.42 18.21 21.63
N LEU A 686 30.92 17.30 22.46
CA LEU A 686 32.29 16.81 22.32
C LEU A 686 32.36 15.36 21.87
N SER A 687 31.39 14.52 22.23
CA SER A 687 31.39 13.10 21.87
C SER A 687 30.51 12.80 20.67
N ARG A 688 30.92 11.80 19.88
CA ARG A 688 30.12 11.33 18.73
C ARG A 688 28.81 10.69 19.20
N GLU A 689 28.83 10.05 20.37
CA GLU A 689 27.68 9.48 21.06
C GLU A 689 26.66 10.56 21.46
N GLY A 690 27.13 11.69 21.99
CA GLY A 690 26.30 12.84 22.32
C GLY A 690 25.64 13.45 21.09
N ILE A 691 26.39 13.62 19.99
CA ILE A 691 25.85 14.07 18.69
C ILE A 691 24.79 13.09 18.19
N PHE A 692 25.05 11.77 18.24
CA PHE A 692 24.08 10.75 17.86
C PHE A 692 22.79 10.86 18.68
N TYR A 693 22.91 10.96 20.01
CA TYR A 693 21.76 11.06 20.91
C TYR A 693 20.92 12.31 20.62
N THR A 694 21.59 13.45 20.45
CA THR A 694 20.96 14.74 20.17
C THR A 694 20.29 14.73 18.81
N ALA A 695 20.97 14.28 17.76
CA ALA A 695 20.42 14.14 16.42
C ALA A 695 19.19 13.22 16.42
N TYR A 696 19.23 12.09 17.13
CA TYR A 696 18.08 11.22 17.28
C TYR A 696 16.89 11.97 17.88
N LYS A 697 17.09 12.68 18.99
CA LYS A 697 16.02 13.43 19.68
C LYS A 697 15.47 14.58 18.86
N VAL A 698 16.32 15.28 18.12
CA VAL A 698 15.92 16.42 17.27
C VAL A 698 15.13 15.95 16.05
N LEU A 699 15.58 14.88 15.39
CA LEU A 699 15.01 14.42 14.12
C LEU A 699 13.81 13.48 14.29
N PHE A 700 13.84 12.64 15.33
CA PHE A 700 12.85 11.58 15.53
C PHE A 700 12.09 11.69 16.86
N GLY A 701 12.57 12.47 17.82
CA GLY A 701 11.93 12.61 19.13
C GLY A 701 11.83 11.28 19.87
N ASN A 702 10.61 10.82 20.13
CA ASN A 702 10.29 9.53 20.76
C ASN A 702 9.86 8.44 19.76
N ALA A 703 9.96 8.72 18.46
CA ALA A 703 9.54 7.80 17.40
C ALA A 703 10.37 6.52 17.41
N LYS A 704 9.74 5.42 17.01
CA LYS A 704 10.47 4.20 16.63
C LYS A 704 11.01 4.39 15.22
N VAL A 705 12.32 4.27 15.08
CA VAL A 705 13.02 4.45 13.80
C VAL A 705 13.30 3.10 13.13
N SER A 706 13.42 3.10 11.81
CA SER A 706 13.79 1.91 11.04
C SER A 706 15.30 1.62 11.18
N PRO A 707 15.76 0.39 10.87
CA PRO A 707 17.19 0.09 10.80
C PRO A 707 17.98 1.04 9.88
N ASN A 708 17.37 1.49 8.78
CA ASN A 708 18.00 2.41 7.83
C ASN A 708 18.23 3.79 8.42
N ASP A 709 17.31 4.28 9.25
CA ASP A 709 17.46 5.59 9.93
C ASP A 709 18.60 5.56 10.95
N ILE A 710 18.79 4.42 11.63
CA ILE A 710 19.92 4.21 12.53
C ILE A 710 21.22 4.16 11.74
N ILE A 711 21.24 3.43 10.62
CA ILE A 711 22.41 3.37 9.73
C ILE A 711 22.79 4.79 9.28
N LEU A 712 21.82 5.59 8.82
CA LEU A 712 22.03 6.98 8.43
C LEU A 712 22.66 7.80 9.56
N LEU A 713 22.11 7.74 10.78
CA LEU A 713 22.67 8.44 11.93
C LEU A 713 24.09 7.96 12.27
N THR A 714 24.34 6.65 12.25
CA THR A 714 25.68 6.09 12.54
C THR A 714 26.73 6.48 11.52
N LEU A 715 26.36 6.54 10.24
CA LEU A 715 27.23 7.03 9.17
C LEU A 715 27.53 8.52 9.37
N ALA A 716 26.50 9.31 9.66
CA ALA A 716 26.63 10.74 9.85
C ALA A 716 27.48 11.13 11.07
N THR A 717 27.37 10.39 12.18
CA THR A 717 28.13 10.68 13.40
C THR A 717 29.42 9.88 13.52
N ALA A 718 29.71 9.00 12.55
CA ALA A 718 30.84 8.07 12.58
C ALA A 718 30.92 7.24 13.88
N VAL A 719 29.77 6.79 14.38
CA VAL A 719 29.66 5.89 15.55
C VAL A 719 29.19 4.52 15.12
N ASP A 720 29.78 3.46 15.66
CA ASP A 720 29.34 2.11 15.38
C ASP A 720 28.11 1.68 16.21
N SER A 721 27.15 1.02 15.56
CA SER A 721 25.93 0.53 16.22
C SER A 721 26.20 -0.46 17.37
N SER A 722 27.27 -1.27 17.27
CA SER A 722 27.63 -2.19 18.35
C SER A 722 28.21 -1.46 19.56
N SER A 723 28.90 -0.33 19.34
CA SER A 723 29.35 0.58 20.40
C SER A 723 28.16 1.17 21.15
N LEU A 724 27.16 1.69 20.41
CA LEU A 724 25.95 2.27 21.00
C LEU A 724 25.14 1.28 21.84
N LEU A 725 25.13 0.00 21.45
CA LEU A 725 24.52 -1.08 22.24
C LEU A 725 25.30 -1.38 23.53
N LYS A 726 26.63 -1.42 23.46
CA LYS A 726 27.50 -1.65 24.64
C LYS A 726 27.42 -0.51 25.64
N LEU A 727 27.27 0.72 25.15
CA LEU A 727 27.10 1.94 25.95
C LEU A 727 25.64 2.15 26.42
N GLU A 728 24.75 1.21 26.09
CA GLU A 728 23.32 1.27 26.40
C GLU A 728 22.63 2.55 25.93
N ILE A 729 23.10 3.14 24.84
CA ILE A 729 22.43 4.25 24.15
C ILE A 729 21.30 3.71 23.28
N LEU A 730 21.50 2.54 22.67
CA LEU A 730 20.47 1.79 21.95
C LEU A 730 20.06 0.54 22.73
N LYS A 731 18.81 0.10 22.55
CA LYS A 731 18.25 -1.14 23.08
C LYS A 731 17.54 -1.93 21.99
N LYS A 732 17.61 -3.26 22.05
CA LYS A 732 16.79 -4.15 21.20
C LYS A 732 15.45 -4.41 21.85
N VAL A 733 14.36 -4.12 21.15
CA VAL A 733 12.98 -4.42 21.56
C VAL A 733 12.30 -5.16 20.41
N ASN A 734 11.82 -6.39 20.66
CA ASN A 734 11.22 -7.26 19.63
C ASN A 734 12.08 -7.46 18.37
N GLY A 735 13.41 -7.44 18.52
CA GLY A 735 14.37 -7.59 17.41
C GLY A 735 14.73 -6.30 16.67
N GLU A 736 14.07 -5.17 16.97
CA GLU A 736 14.35 -3.86 16.38
C GLU A 736 15.14 -2.97 17.36
N LEU A 737 16.02 -2.11 16.83
CA LEU A 737 16.82 -1.17 17.62
C LEU A 737 16.03 0.11 17.90
N THR A 738 16.10 0.62 19.12
CA THR A 738 15.47 1.89 19.53
C THR A 738 16.37 2.62 20.52
N LEU A 739 16.17 3.94 20.65
CA LEU A 739 16.88 4.75 21.64
C LEU A 739 16.49 4.32 23.06
N TYR A 740 17.48 3.97 23.89
CA TYR A 740 17.24 3.58 25.27
C TYR A 740 17.06 4.84 26.13
N SER A 741 15.85 5.40 26.08
CA SER A 741 15.50 6.67 26.71
C SER A 741 14.31 6.54 27.67
N PRO A 742 14.16 7.49 28.63
CA PRO A 742 12.99 7.59 29.51
C PRO A 742 11.63 7.56 28.77
N ASP A 743 11.56 8.03 27.52
CA ASP A 743 10.34 8.00 26.71
C ASP A 743 9.73 6.60 26.55
N LEU A 744 10.53 5.52 26.69
CA LEU A 744 10.06 4.13 26.67
C LEU A 744 9.08 3.80 27.82
N LEU A 745 9.10 4.58 28.91
CA LEU A 745 8.17 4.45 30.03
C LEU A 745 6.81 5.11 29.75
N GLY A 746 6.70 5.90 28.68
CA GLY A 746 5.57 6.81 28.45
C GLY A 746 5.39 7.77 29.62
N LYS A 747 4.14 8.06 30.00
CA LYS A 747 3.82 9.00 31.09
C LYS A 747 4.47 8.64 32.44
N LYS A 748 4.83 7.37 32.64
CA LYS A 748 5.53 6.92 33.86
C LYS A 748 6.94 7.49 33.99
N ALA A 749 7.55 8.01 32.91
CA ALA A 749 8.84 8.69 32.97
C ALA A 749 8.87 9.88 33.93
N LEU A 750 7.71 10.50 34.18
CA LEU A 750 7.57 11.63 35.11
C LEU A 750 7.33 11.20 36.57
N ASP A 751 7.27 9.90 36.86
CA ASP A 751 7.21 9.34 38.21
C ASP A 751 8.62 9.03 38.71
N THR A 752 8.97 9.57 39.88
CA THR A 752 10.31 9.41 40.47
C THR A 752 10.71 7.95 40.65
N ARG A 753 9.80 7.07 41.09
CA ARG A 753 10.12 5.66 41.37
C ARG A 753 10.28 4.87 40.09
N GLU A 754 9.44 5.11 39.09
CA GLU A 754 9.54 4.42 37.80
C GLU A 754 10.80 4.85 37.03
N LEU A 755 11.16 6.15 37.06
CA LEU A 755 12.40 6.63 36.44
C LEU A 755 13.65 6.10 37.17
N GLN A 756 13.61 5.97 38.50
CA GLN A 756 14.70 5.34 39.26
C GLN A 756 14.90 3.86 38.87
N LYS A 757 13.81 3.11 38.66
CA LYS A 757 13.90 1.73 38.18
C LYS A 757 14.53 1.67 36.80
N PHE A 758 14.15 2.57 35.89
CA PHE A 758 14.75 2.66 34.57
C PHE A 758 16.25 2.94 34.62
N ILE A 759 16.71 3.87 35.47
CA ILE A 759 18.15 4.16 35.66
C ILE A 759 18.92 2.92 36.10
N LYS A 760 18.34 2.12 37.02
CA LYS A 760 18.94 0.87 37.49
C LYS A 760 18.93 -0.22 36.42
N GLU A 761 17.83 -0.37 35.67
CA GLU A 761 17.71 -1.32 34.57
C GLU A 761 18.64 -0.99 33.40
N ARG A 762 18.96 0.29 33.19
CA ARG A 762 19.94 0.79 32.22
C ARG A 762 21.36 0.83 32.79
N ASP A 763 21.54 0.54 34.08
CA ASP A 763 22.84 0.58 34.74
C ASP A 763 23.56 1.94 34.58
N ALA A 764 22.78 3.03 34.51
CA ALA A 764 23.27 4.38 34.23
C ALA A 764 24.05 4.98 35.41
N GLU A 765 23.98 4.37 36.60
CA GLU A 765 24.81 4.71 37.77
C GLU A 765 26.29 4.40 37.57
N LYS A 766 26.67 3.72 36.47
CA LYS A 766 28.07 3.51 36.06
C LYS A 766 28.69 4.70 35.34
N TYR A 767 27.90 5.69 34.93
CA TYR A 767 28.36 6.91 34.27
C TYR A 767 29.29 6.64 33.06
N ARG A 768 28.93 5.67 32.20
CA ARG A 768 29.80 5.23 31.10
C ARG A 768 30.01 6.30 30.02
N ASN A 769 29.09 7.27 29.95
CA ASN A 769 29.03 8.33 28.97
C ASN A 769 28.12 9.47 29.48
N ALA A 770 28.07 10.58 28.73
CA ALA A 770 27.22 11.73 29.06
C ALA A 770 25.72 11.42 29.12
N ILE A 771 25.22 10.40 28.40
CA ILE A 771 23.80 10.03 28.37
C ILE A 771 23.41 9.34 29.69
N ASP A 772 24.29 8.51 30.26
CA ASP A 772 24.12 7.95 31.61
C ASP A 772 24.00 9.06 32.65
N VAL A 773 24.91 10.03 32.60
CA VAL A 773 24.90 11.21 33.50
C VAL A 773 23.64 12.05 33.31
N LEU A 774 23.20 12.26 32.06
CA LEU A 774 21.97 12.96 31.72
C LEU A 774 20.75 12.33 32.41
N HIS A 775 20.54 11.03 32.26
CA HIS A 775 19.38 10.34 32.85
C HIS A 775 19.40 10.39 34.38
N VAL A 776 20.60 10.31 34.99
CA VAL A 776 20.76 10.46 36.45
C VAL A 776 20.38 11.87 36.91
N LEU A 777 20.81 12.90 36.17
CA LEU A 777 20.47 14.30 36.45
C LEU A 777 18.98 14.61 36.19
N GLU A 778 18.37 13.99 35.18
CA GLU A 778 16.93 14.07 34.91
C GLU A 778 16.10 13.51 36.07
N HIS A 779 16.50 12.37 36.63
CA HIS A 779 15.87 11.84 37.84
C HIS A 779 16.08 12.76 39.04
N ALA A 780 17.28 13.34 39.20
CA ALA A 780 17.52 14.34 40.24
C ALA A 780 16.60 15.56 40.09
N SER A 781 16.25 15.94 38.86
CA SER A 781 15.33 17.07 38.59
C SER A 781 13.91 16.83 39.12
N LEU A 782 13.46 15.57 39.20
CA LEU A 782 12.17 15.21 39.81
C LEU A 782 12.19 15.33 41.35
N LEU A 783 13.37 15.32 41.96
CA LEU A 783 13.56 15.45 43.41
C LEU A 783 13.77 16.91 43.85
N GLY A 784 13.97 17.82 42.90
CA GLY A 784 14.10 19.27 43.13
C GLY A 784 15.50 19.83 42.90
N ALA A 785 15.59 21.16 42.79
CA ALA A 785 16.81 21.87 42.38
C ALA A 785 18.00 21.66 43.34
N SER A 786 17.74 21.56 44.64
CA SER A 786 18.77 21.26 45.64
C SER A 786 19.45 19.91 45.38
N ARG A 787 18.66 18.90 44.99
CA ARG A 787 19.18 17.56 44.71
C ARG A 787 19.96 17.51 43.40
N VAL A 788 19.51 18.23 42.37
CA VAL A 788 20.28 18.42 41.12
C VAL A 788 21.63 19.04 41.42
N LYS A 789 21.68 20.10 42.25
CA LYS A 789 22.94 20.76 42.62
C LYS A 789 23.91 19.80 43.32
N GLU A 790 23.42 19.06 44.30
CA GLU A 790 24.20 18.07 45.05
C GLU A 790 24.79 17.00 44.13
N ILE A 791 23.95 16.31 43.34
CA ILE A 791 24.40 15.25 42.43
C ILE A 791 25.34 15.82 41.36
N LYS A 792 25.05 17.01 40.82
CA LYS A 792 25.92 17.66 39.84
C LYS A 792 27.30 17.96 40.42
N GLU A 793 27.39 18.49 41.63
CA GLU A 793 28.67 18.76 42.30
C GLU A 793 29.44 17.48 42.63
N GLU A 794 28.74 16.40 42.97
CA GLU A 794 29.32 15.07 43.17
C GLU A 794 29.91 14.52 41.87
N LEU A 795 29.12 14.47 40.79
CA LEU A 795 29.55 13.92 39.51
C LEU A 795 30.66 14.76 38.88
N LYS A 796 30.65 16.09 39.03
CA LYS A 796 31.71 16.97 38.51
C LYS A 796 33.11 16.66 39.05
N LYS A 797 33.22 16.03 40.23
CA LYS A 797 34.52 15.66 40.80
C LYS A 797 35.22 14.56 39.99
N ASN A 798 34.44 13.62 39.45
CA ASN A 798 34.96 12.41 38.80
C ASN A 798 34.67 12.36 37.29
N HIS A 799 33.61 13.04 36.84
CA HIS A 799 33.09 13.02 35.46
C HIS A 799 32.75 14.45 34.96
N PRO A 800 33.70 15.41 35.03
CA PRO A 800 33.42 16.81 34.69
C PRO A 800 32.97 16.98 33.23
N THR A 801 33.58 16.25 32.30
CA THR A 801 33.29 16.32 30.87
C THR A 801 31.88 15.80 30.56
N GLU A 802 31.53 14.62 31.10
CA GLU A 802 30.23 13.99 30.90
C GLU A 802 29.10 14.83 31.50
N VAL A 803 29.34 15.50 32.63
CA VAL A 803 28.35 16.41 33.23
C VAL A 803 28.12 17.65 32.37
N GLU A 804 29.17 18.29 31.86
CA GLU A 804 29.00 19.46 30.98
C GLU A 804 28.29 19.06 29.68
N GLU A 805 28.67 17.93 29.09
CA GLU A 805 28.05 17.42 27.87
C GLU A 805 26.58 16.99 28.11
N ALA A 806 26.25 16.35 29.24
CA ALA A 806 24.88 16.02 29.60
C ALA A 806 23.98 17.28 29.68
N ILE A 807 24.49 18.34 30.31
CA ILE A 807 23.79 19.62 30.41
C ILE A 807 23.67 20.30 29.04
N ALA A 808 24.70 20.17 28.18
CA ALA A 808 24.65 20.64 26.81
C ALA A 808 23.53 19.94 26.01
N ILE A 809 23.46 18.61 26.05
CA ILE A 809 22.40 17.81 25.39
C ILE A 809 21.02 18.28 25.85
N ALA A 810 20.80 18.36 27.17
CA ALA A 810 19.52 18.79 27.73
C ALA A 810 19.13 20.20 27.24
N ARG A 811 20.10 21.13 27.21
CA ARG A 811 19.86 22.50 26.75
C ARG A 811 19.50 22.56 25.27
N LEU A 812 20.23 21.82 24.44
CA LEU A 812 20.02 21.75 22.98
C LEU A 812 18.62 21.24 22.66
N VAL A 813 18.29 20.06 23.18
CA VAL A 813 17.03 19.37 22.88
C VAL A 813 15.84 20.17 23.43
N ALA A 814 15.91 20.65 24.68
CA ALA A 814 14.83 21.44 25.26
C ALA A 814 14.63 22.78 24.50
N SER A 815 15.72 23.47 24.13
CA SER A 815 15.65 24.71 23.35
C SER A 815 15.06 24.48 21.96
N TYR A 816 15.50 23.42 21.27
CA TYR A 816 14.97 23.04 19.96
C TYR A 816 13.45 22.83 20.02
N TYR A 817 12.95 21.98 20.93
CA TYR A 817 11.51 21.75 21.03
C TYR A 817 10.74 23.00 21.45
N LYS A 818 11.26 23.80 22.38
CA LYS A 818 10.65 25.09 22.74
C LYS A 818 10.50 25.99 21.50
N ASN A 819 11.52 26.04 20.65
CA ASN A 819 11.49 26.81 19.41
C ASN A 819 10.48 26.24 18.40
N VAL A 820 10.47 24.91 18.19
CA VAL A 820 9.52 24.23 17.30
C VAL A 820 8.07 24.52 17.71
N TYR A 821 7.71 24.35 18.99
CA TYR A 821 6.35 24.63 19.46
C TYR A 821 6.00 26.14 19.42
N SER A 822 6.98 27.02 19.62
CA SER A 822 6.78 28.47 19.54
C SER A 822 6.56 28.96 18.10
N ILE A 823 7.42 28.55 17.16
CA ILE A 823 7.37 29.00 15.76
C ILE A 823 6.28 28.26 14.99
N ALA A 824 6.26 26.92 15.03
CA ALA A 824 5.37 26.12 14.18
C ALA A 824 3.91 26.15 14.63
N LEU A 825 3.65 26.34 15.94
CA LEU A 825 2.30 26.32 16.50
C LEU A 825 1.86 27.67 17.10
N GLY A 826 2.73 28.68 17.08
CA GLY A 826 2.42 30.03 17.61
C GLY A 826 2.21 30.06 19.13
N ILE A 827 2.62 29.02 19.86
CA ILE A 827 2.38 28.88 21.30
C ILE A 827 3.46 29.65 22.06
N LYS A 828 3.09 30.76 22.69
CA LYS A 828 4.00 31.55 23.53
C LYS A 828 3.96 31.19 25.02
N ASP A 829 2.89 30.52 25.47
CA ASP A 829 2.74 30.10 26.87
C ASP A 829 3.49 28.79 27.13
N GLU A 830 4.47 28.85 28.02
CA GLU A 830 5.30 27.72 28.39
C GLU A 830 4.50 26.56 29.02
N ARG A 831 3.41 26.86 29.75
CA ARG A 831 2.55 25.80 30.30
C ARG A 831 1.83 25.02 29.22
N GLU A 832 1.46 25.68 28.13
CA GLU A 832 0.79 25.05 27.01
C GLU A 832 1.77 24.22 26.16
N ILE A 833 3.02 24.67 26.02
CA ILE A 833 4.11 23.87 25.42
C ILE A 833 4.29 22.56 26.20
N MET A 834 4.34 22.61 27.54
CA MET A 834 4.51 21.41 28.36
C MET A 834 3.35 20.41 28.22
N LYS A 835 2.10 20.89 28.18
CA LYS A 835 0.95 20.01 27.90
C LYS A 835 1.02 19.36 26.53
N ARG A 836 1.53 20.11 25.53
CA ARG A 836 1.65 19.60 24.17
C ARG A 836 2.74 18.54 24.07
N LEU A 837 3.90 18.76 24.70
CA LEU A 837 4.96 17.76 24.85
C LEU A 837 4.44 16.47 25.50
N GLU A 838 3.64 16.59 26.57
CA GLU A 838 3.04 15.42 27.23
C GLU A 838 2.07 14.67 26.28
N LYS A 839 1.26 15.41 25.53
CA LYS A 839 0.31 14.85 24.55
C LYS A 839 1.03 14.14 23.39
N ASP A 840 2.16 14.68 22.95
CA ASP A 840 2.98 14.10 21.87
C ASP A 840 3.94 13.01 22.40
N GLY A 841 3.96 12.80 23.73
CA GLY A 841 4.71 11.74 24.39
C GLY A 841 6.21 12.01 24.54
N LEU A 842 6.65 13.26 24.45
CA LEU A 842 8.04 13.71 24.56
C LEU A 842 8.39 13.97 26.04
N TYR A 843 8.39 12.90 26.84
CA TYR A 843 8.54 12.99 28.29
C TYR A 843 9.97 13.29 28.72
N GLU A 844 10.98 12.80 28.00
CA GLU A 844 12.38 13.14 28.30
C GLU A 844 12.68 14.62 28.03
N VAL A 845 12.07 15.22 27.00
CA VAL A 845 12.20 16.66 26.75
C VAL A 845 11.68 17.49 27.93
N ILE A 846 10.60 17.03 28.59
CA ILE A 846 10.07 17.63 29.82
C ILE A 846 11.08 17.49 30.98
N LEU A 847 11.75 16.34 31.11
CA LEU A 847 12.79 16.12 32.13
C LEU A 847 14.01 17.02 31.88
N MET A 848 14.44 17.16 30.62
CA MET A 848 15.53 18.04 30.22
C MET A 848 15.21 19.51 30.54
N ASP A 849 14.00 19.99 30.25
CA ASP A 849 13.58 21.35 30.60
C ASP A 849 13.63 21.60 32.12
N ARG A 850 13.12 20.64 32.91
CA ARG A 850 13.23 20.68 34.38
C ARG A 850 14.68 20.68 34.85
N LEU A 851 15.54 19.85 34.28
CA LEU A 851 16.96 19.83 34.60
C LEU A 851 17.61 21.20 34.33
N ILE A 852 17.30 21.84 33.20
CA ILE A 852 17.86 23.16 32.86
C ILE A 852 17.39 24.24 33.84
N LYS A 853 16.11 24.25 34.22
CA LYS A 853 15.57 25.16 35.26
C LYS A 853 16.25 24.96 36.60
N ALA A 854 16.42 23.71 37.01
CA ALA A 854 17.10 23.35 38.25
C ALA A 854 18.55 23.85 38.27
N VAL A 855 19.27 23.68 37.16
CA VAL A 855 20.65 24.14 37.00
C VAL A 855 20.76 25.67 37.07
N ARG A 856 19.73 26.41 36.63
CA ARG A 856 19.65 27.87 36.71
C ARG A 856 19.16 28.41 38.05
N GLY A 857 18.66 27.54 38.94
CA GLY A 857 18.05 27.94 40.20
C GLY A 857 16.64 28.53 40.05
N GLU A 858 15.95 28.21 38.95
CA GLU A 858 14.57 28.61 38.70
C GLU A 858 13.59 27.72 39.48
N MET A 859 12.36 28.21 39.74
CA MET A 859 11.31 27.43 40.38
C MET A 859 10.79 26.35 39.43
N LEU A 860 10.81 25.08 39.86
CA LEU A 860 10.51 23.88 39.06
C LEU A 860 9.03 23.55 38.92
#